data_AF-A0A8D0D5H2-F1
#
_entry.id   AF-A0A8D0D5H2-F1
#
_cell.length_a   1.000
_cell.length_b   1.000
_cell.length_c   1.000
_cell.angle_alpha   90.00
_cell.angle_beta   90.00
_cell.angle_gamma   90.00
#
_symmetry.space_group_name_H-M   'P 1'
#
loop_
_entity.id
_entity.type
_entity.pdbx_description
1 polymer ?
#
loop_
_entity_poly.entity_id
_entity_poly.type
_entity_poly.pdbx_seq_one_letter_code
_entity_poly.pdbx_strand_id
1 'polypeptide(L)'
;MTLNIQGEAEGGSEIQNHSQSVEDNTETTALLAKHLQDAQEEADRQAMVAQDLRSKLGEQSRKTWEAEQRLVVLEAELQRLKRAAESLGDARRQIEVLQSEGLVMEEELCRLRSQVGLHRMQSTVIATLEGERAALERDRDTLRSTMDALRTAHRKSDQLELTTQTLRAEVERQVRSLETSRRREEELEAELREATVEAESMARARDQALLEASRLEQEKEVCQSELDGQRKEGRQREREAARLRQQLESTTLALEHSNQRARALDLHCFLSLSFQDLSNEQAHSQKLSTEVERLSQKLQNADAELKTTTDYLNQSQERIESLSKCLQKSESLLHLEKRRGSAEVDTTSNSKLDSSNKNHICHTNNQETSHLDQSPAAGKGRNLSMTHEYATRETERQLSERLIELEREVLAVAGQEALLLRLSQSQEACEHLKEQLEALRRHSLSLQESCTRVQTLNTQLQVEQASLSSQHAAVVARCSESEARCAALEAESKVWAREREESVARMEALRRDHERMTALQQRQEVELEELLDKHSQLRSNNRSLEAQHRELEARYKELLDDKTHLEEREREMKMEREEMEADAQRRLERERELERLKEDNERLQAQQKEGLASQAELLAQGSELRGELSASQLERTRLEGELSGLRETNQSLVLTSARLTSQYQLLTQLKGNMEEENRHLAEQNQSLLKENRALLEQSLERRDQHYSQQREYQEKLSELRREKQKLVEKIMDQYRVLEPSMQPPASKAKKSNWIADRMKKLIKPRGGVREGRALFTAAGSVENIADSTEFTSDTHTPHPDPRSAPVSPSPIRKAPSQTDISAPGTPAMRSGSGGRRKLGSRHGWGLGLARGGSGVSQSFSPGDHKTPPRLRLRSSQINPTVLWEGQRGEINTPQTADAPLSSQESVEEEEGRGEVEKVL
;
A
#
# COMPACT_ATOMS: atom_id res chain seq x y z
N MET A 1 -26.85 67.90 137.67
CA MET A 1 -25.94 68.34 138.75
C MET A 1 -26.42 69.75 139.13
N THR A 2 -26.95 70.05 140.33
CA THR A 2 -26.29 70.02 141.66
C THR A 2 -24.99 70.84 141.59
N LEU A 3 -24.93 72.08 142.06
CA LEU A 3 -25.10 72.56 143.45
C LEU A 3 -25.91 73.91 143.46
N ASN A 4 -26.72 74.25 144.47
CA ASN A 4 -26.42 74.65 145.87
C ASN A 4 -25.63 75.98 145.99
N ILE A 5 -25.92 76.91 146.92
CA ILE A 5 -27.01 77.02 147.93
C ILE A 5 -26.97 78.41 148.61
N GLN A 6 -28.05 78.79 149.33
CA GLN A 6 -28.14 79.92 150.30
C GLN A 6 -27.93 81.33 149.69
N GLY A 7 -28.37 82.44 150.29
CA GLY A 7 -28.59 82.81 151.70
C GLY A 7 -27.60 83.95 152.03
N GLU A 8 -27.90 84.97 152.82
CA GLU A 8 -28.69 84.99 154.06
C GLU A 8 -29.60 86.24 154.17
N ALA A 9 -30.33 86.34 155.28
CA ALA A 9 -30.97 87.56 155.78
C ALA A 9 -30.38 87.90 157.16
N GLU A 10 -30.79 89.04 157.74
CA GLU A 10 -30.26 89.60 159.02
C GLU A 10 -28.84 90.20 158.89
N GLY A 11 -28.46 91.29 159.59
CA GLY A 11 -29.25 92.16 160.48
C GLY A 11 -28.43 93.38 160.98
N GLY A 12 -29.09 94.28 161.71
CA GLY A 12 -28.51 95.50 162.32
C GLY A 12 -28.96 96.79 161.61
N SER A 13 -29.61 97.82 162.19
CA SER A 13 -29.76 98.40 163.55
C SER A 13 -28.78 99.55 163.89
N GLU A 14 -29.27 100.52 164.67
CA GLU A 14 -28.58 101.71 165.24
C GLU A 14 -28.39 102.94 164.29
N ILE A 15 -28.45 104.22 164.72
CA ILE A 15 -28.99 104.85 165.95
C ILE A 15 -29.32 106.37 165.73
N GLN A 16 -30.35 106.87 166.45
CA GLN A 16 -30.65 108.26 166.86
C GLN A 16 -30.74 109.48 165.90
N ASN A 17 -31.82 110.24 166.16
CA ASN A 17 -31.95 111.72 166.17
C ASN A 17 -31.95 112.52 164.83
N HIS A 18 -32.71 113.61 164.70
CA HIS A 18 -33.47 114.38 165.71
C HIS A 18 -34.88 114.76 165.22
N SER A 19 -35.77 115.16 166.13
CA SER A 19 -37.18 115.49 165.85
C SER A 19 -37.41 116.99 165.63
N GLN A 20 -38.22 117.39 164.62
CA GLN A 20 -39.21 118.49 164.63
C GLN A 20 -39.76 118.77 163.20
N SER A 21 -40.95 119.37 163.13
CA SER A 21 -41.83 119.51 161.93
C SER A 21 -42.30 118.16 161.36
N VAL A 22 -43.59 117.79 161.32
CA VAL A 22 -44.81 118.49 160.88
C VAL A 22 -44.82 118.73 159.36
N GLU A 23 -45.72 117.99 158.70
CA GLU A 23 -46.18 118.07 157.29
C GLU A 23 -45.16 117.70 156.17
N ASP A 24 -45.66 117.02 155.12
CA ASP A 24 -45.09 116.66 153.78
C ASP A 24 -44.86 115.17 153.40
N ASN A 25 -44.65 114.22 154.33
CA ASN A 25 -44.08 112.89 153.98
C ASN A 25 -45.03 111.77 153.47
N THR A 26 -46.20 112.08 152.89
CA THR A 26 -47.18 111.06 152.44
C THR A 26 -47.23 110.78 150.94
N GLU A 27 -46.75 111.67 150.06
CA GLU A 27 -46.91 111.50 148.60
C GLU A 27 -45.80 110.65 147.96
N THR A 28 -44.59 110.66 148.53
CA THR A 28 -43.40 109.98 148.00
C THR A 28 -43.51 108.46 148.01
N THR A 29 -44.17 107.88 149.02
CA THR A 29 -44.35 106.42 149.16
C THR A 29 -45.38 105.87 148.17
N ALA A 30 -46.45 106.62 147.88
CA ALA A 30 -47.47 106.24 146.91
C ALA A 30 -46.92 106.20 145.48
N LEU A 31 -46.06 107.16 145.11
CA LEU A 31 -45.38 107.18 143.81
C LEU A 31 -44.43 105.97 143.63
N LEU A 32 -43.65 105.63 144.66
CA LEU A 32 -42.76 104.46 144.65
C LEU A 32 -43.55 103.14 144.50
N ALA A 33 -44.66 102.99 145.22
CA ALA A 33 -45.52 101.81 145.09
C ALA A 33 -46.09 101.66 143.67
N LYS A 34 -46.52 102.77 143.05
CA LYS A 34 -47.00 102.75 141.67
C LYS A 34 -45.88 102.40 140.68
N HIS A 35 -44.70 103.02 140.80
CA HIS A 35 -43.57 102.70 139.93
C HIS A 35 -43.12 101.23 140.03
N LEU A 36 -43.21 100.62 141.23
CA LEU A 36 -42.96 99.19 141.40
C LEU A 36 -44.03 98.32 140.72
N GLN A 37 -45.31 98.71 140.76
CA GLN A 37 -46.37 97.97 140.06
C GLN A 37 -46.26 98.14 138.53
N ASP A 38 -46.04 99.36 138.03
CA ASP A 38 -45.85 99.62 136.60
C ASP A 38 -44.63 98.79 136.09
N ALA A 39 -43.53 98.76 136.84
CA ALA A 39 -42.34 97.95 136.53
C ALA A 39 -42.58 96.43 136.65
N GLN A 40 -43.41 95.96 137.59
CA GLN A 40 -43.81 94.56 137.69
C GLN A 40 -44.65 94.13 136.48
N GLU A 41 -45.64 94.94 136.08
CA GLU A 41 -46.43 94.67 134.87
C GLU A 41 -45.59 94.74 133.60
N GLU A 42 -44.59 95.63 133.52
CA GLU A 42 -43.60 95.62 132.44
C GLU A 42 -42.70 94.38 132.46
N ALA A 43 -42.25 93.92 133.63
CA ALA A 43 -41.50 92.67 133.77
C ALA A 43 -42.33 91.45 133.34
N ASP A 44 -43.62 91.39 133.70
CA ASP A 44 -44.53 90.31 133.31
C ASP A 44 -44.86 90.36 131.81
N ARG A 45 -45.02 91.56 131.22
CA ARG A 45 -45.12 91.75 129.75
C ARG A 45 -43.84 91.27 129.05
N GLN A 46 -42.66 91.63 129.57
CA GLN A 46 -41.37 91.18 129.03
C GLN A 46 -41.19 89.65 129.18
N ALA A 47 -41.64 89.06 130.30
CA ALA A 47 -41.62 87.62 130.51
C ALA A 47 -42.53 86.87 129.52
N MET A 48 -43.74 87.38 129.28
CA MET A 48 -44.67 86.82 128.29
C MET A 48 -44.12 86.93 126.86
N VAL A 49 -43.51 88.06 126.49
CA VAL A 49 -42.83 88.22 125.19
C VAL A 49 -41.61 87.29 125.09
N ALA A 50 -40.82 87.14 126.17
CA ALA A 50 -39.71 86.20 126.19
C ALA A 50 -40.17 84.73 126.11
N GLN A 51 -41.33 84.38 126.66
CA GLN A 51 -41.93 83.06 126.56
C GLN A 51 -42.46 82.78 125.16
N ASP A 52 -43.17 83.73 124.54
CA ASP A 52 -43.64 83.67 123.15
C ASP A 52 -42.47 83.55 122.15
N LEU A 53 -41.41 84.36 122.34
CA LEU A 53 -40.17 84.25 121.57
C LEU A 53 -39.47 82.90 121.78
N ARG A 54 -39.48 82.33 123.00
CA ARG A 54 -38.95 80.98 123.26
C ARG A 54 -39.79 79.89 122.59
N SER A 55 -41.13 79.99 122.56
CA SER A 55 -41.97 79.03 121.84
C SER A 55 -41.79 79.14 120.33
N LYS A 56 -41.72 80.37 119.78
CA LYS A 56 -41.45 80.62 118.36
C LYS A 56 -40.06 80.12 117.95
N LEU A 57 -39.04 80.36 118.77
CA LEU A 57 -37.69 79.82 118.55
C LEU A 57 -37.70 78.29 118.61
N GLY A 58 -38.37 77.67 119.59
CA GLY A 58 -38.51 76.22 119.69
C GLY A 58 -39.27 75.60 118.52
N GLU A 59 -40.30 76.26 117.99
CA GLU A 59 -40.97 75.87 116.75
C GLU A 59 -40.05 76.00 115.53
N GLN A 60 -39.27 77.07 115.42
CA GLN A 60 -38.31 77.23 114.32
C GLN A 60 -37.23 76.14 114.40
N SER A 61 -36.67 75.85 115.57
CA SER A 61 -35.72 74.75 115.77
C SER A 61 -36.29 73.37 115.44
N ARG A 62 -37.59 73.14 115.68
CA ARG A 62 -38.28 71.91 115.20
C ARG A 62 -38.41 71.90 113.67
N LYS A 63 -38.80 73.02 113.07
CA LYS A 63 -38.96 73.15 111.60
C LYS A 63 -37.63 73.03 110.85
N THR A 64 -36.52 73.56 111.40
CA THR A 64 -35.18 73.36 110.84
C THR A 64 -34.73 71.91 110.99
N TRP A 65 -34.93 71.29 112.16
CA TRP A 65 -34.58 69.87 112.38
C TRP A 65 -35.39 68.92 111.50
N GLU A 66 -36.69 69.17 111.30
CA GLU A 66 -37.50 68.43 110.33
C GLU A 66 -37.01 68.64 108.89
N ALA A 67 -36.56 69.84 108.52
CA ALA A 67 -35.98 70.10 107.21
C ALA A 67 -34.63 69.40 107.03
N GLU A 68 -33.76 69.41 108.04
CA GLU A 68 -32.50 68.67 108.09
C GLU A 68 -32.73 67.16 107.94
N GLN A 69 -33.71 66.58 108.64
CA GLN A 69 -34.07 65.17 108.47
C GLN A 69 -34.56 64.87 107.04
N ARG A 70 -35.40 65.73 106.47
CA ARG A 70 -35.87 65.58 105.08
C ARG A 70 -34.71 65.70 104.08
N LEU A 71 -33.76 66.60 104.31
CA LEU A 71 -32.54 66.70 103.50
C LEU A 71 -31.68 65.43 103.58
N VAL A 72 -31.45 64.86 104.77
CA VAL A 72 -30.71 63.60 104.93
C VAL A 72 -31.40 62.43 104.21
N VAL A 73 -32.74 62.36 104.22
CA VAL A 73 -33.49 61.36 103.44
C VAL A 73 -33.31 61.59 101.94
N LEU A 74 -33.46 62.83 101.46
CA LEU A 74 -33.27 63.18 100.05
C LEU A 74 -31.82 62.96 99.57
N GLU A 75 -30.82 63.19 100.41
CA GLU A 75 -29.42 62.85 100.12
C GLU A 75 -29.20 61.34 100.00
N ALA A 76 -29.81 60.55 100.89
CA ALA A 76 -29.77 59.09 100.82
C ALA A 76 -30.50 58.55 99.57
N GLU A 77 -31.60 59.19 99.14
CA GLU A 77 -32.30 58.89 97.89
C GLU A 77 -31.47 59.29 96.66
N LEU A 78 -30.86 60.48 96.65
CA LEU A 78 -29.94 60.91 95.60
C LEU A 78 -28.72 59.98 95.49
N GLN A 79 -28.19 59.47 96.60
CA GLN A 79 -27.13 58.44 96.58
C GLN A 79 -27.61 57.10 96.04
N ARG A 80 -28.84 56.67 96.36
CA ARG A 80 -29.44 55.46 95.76
C ARG A 80 -29.65 55.63 94.25
N LEU A 81 -30.18 56.77 93.82
CA LEU A 81 -30.41 57.08 92.41
C LEU A 81 -29.11 57.19 91.62
N LYS A 82 -28.03 57.73 92.20
CA LYS A 82 -26.68 57.70 91.60
C LYS A 82 -26.19 56.26 91.37
N ARG A 83 -26.25 55.40 92.39
CA ARG A 83 -25.86 53.97 92.27
C ARG A 83 -26.75 53.21 91.27
N ALA A 84 -28.04 53.55 91.19
CA ALA A 84 -28.94 53.01 90.18
C ALA A 84 -28.56 53.46 88.76
N ALA A 85 -28.22 54.74 88.57
CA ALA A 85 -27.75 55.27 87.28
C ALA A 85 -26.39 54.70 86.88
N GLU A 86 -25.46 54.52 87.83
CA GLU A 86 -24.17 53.85 87.65
C GLU A 86 -24.37 52.41 87.17
N SER A 87 -25.17 51.61 87.89
CA SER A 87 -25.47 50.21 87.52
C SER A 87 -26.27 50.06 86.22
N LEU A 88 -27.14 51.02 85.87
CA LEU A 88 -27.77 51.09 84.54
C LEU A 88 -26.76 51.45 83.45
N GLY A 89 -25.77 52.30 83.74
CA GLY A 89 -24.65 52.58 82.86
C GLY A 89 -23.73 51.37 82.65
N ASP A 90 -23.51 50.57 83.69
CA ASP A 90 -22.78 49.31 83.62
C ASP A 90 -23.54 48.27 82.80
N ALA A 91 -24.85 48.11 83.05
CA ALA A 91 -25.72 47.23 82.26
C ALA A 91 -25.78 47.66 80.78
N ARG A 92 -25.85 48.97 80.50
CA ARG A 92 -25.79 49.51 79.13
C ARG A 92 -24.47 49.14 78.44
N ARG A 93 -23.33 49.31 79.13
CA ARG A 93 -22.01 48.92 78.60
C ARG A 93 -21.89 47.41 78.38
N GLN A 94 -22.47 46.58 79.26
CA GLN A 94 -22.52 45.13 79.05
C GLN A 94 -23.39 44.74 77.85
N ILE A 95 -24.50 45.46 77.60
CA ILE A 95 -25.32 45.27 76.39
C ILE A 95 -24.55 45.67 75.13
N GLU A 96 -23.80 46.78 75.14
CA GLU A 96 -22.94 47.18 74.02
C GLU A 96 -21.84 46.15 73.73
N VAL A 97 -21.22 45.57 74.77
CA VAL A 97 -20.27 44.44 74.62
C VAL A 97 -20.96 43.23 73.98
N LEU A 98 -22.08 42.75 74.53
CA LEU A 98 -22.83 41.61 73.99
C LEU A 98 -23.35 41.84 72.56
N GLN A 99 -23.66 43.09 72.19
CA GLN A 99 -24.00 43.46 70.81
C GLN A 99 -22.78 43.38 69.89
N SER A 100 -21.60 43.85 70.34
CA SER A 100 -20.37 43.72 69.56
C SER A 100 -19.93 42.26 69.39
N GLU A 101 -20.04 41.44 70.44
CA GLU A 101 -19.81 39.99 70.38
C GLU A 101 -20.81 39.31 69.43
N GLY A 102 -22.09 39.69 69.48
CA GLY A 102 -23.13 39.21 68.56
C GLY A 102 -22.80 39.49 67.09
N LEU A 103 -22.38 40.71 66.77
CA LEU A 103 -21.97 41.10 65.41
C LEU A 103 -20.74 40.31 64.93
N VAL A 104 -19.73 40.11 65.79
CA VAL A 104 -18.56 39.27 65.46
C VAL A 104 -18.98 37.82 65.19
N MET A 105 -19.87 37.25 66.01
CA MET A 105 -20.41 35.91 65.77
C MET A 105 -21.23 35.82 64.46
N GLU A 106 -21.97 36.87 64.08
CA GLU A 106 -22.67 36.92 62.80
C GLU A 106 -21.70 37.00 61.60
N GLU A 107 -20.62 37.79 61.70
CA GLU A 107 -19.53 37.83 60.71
C GLU A 107 -18.84 36.47 60.57
N GLU A 108 -18.51 35.80 61.68
CA GLU A 108 -17.94 34.45 61.67
C GLU A 108 -18.90 33.43 61.03
N LEU A 109 -20.19 33.46 61.37
CA LEU A 109 -21.20 32.60 60.75
C LEU A 109 -21.36 32.88 59.24
N CYS A 110 -21.25 34.14 58.81
CA CYS A 110 -21.24 34.50 57.38
C CYS A 110 -19.98 34.00 56.67
N ARG A 111 -18.80 34.14 57.30
CA ARG A 111 -17.52 33.59 56.80
C ARG A 111 -17.56 32.07 56.67
N LEU A 112 -18.05 31.37 57.69
CA LEU A 112 -18.20 29.91 57.68
C LEU A 112 -19.21 29.44 56.63
N ARG A 113 -20.35 30.15 56.46
CA ARG A 113 -21.32 29.88 55.38
C ARG A 113 -20.69 30.05 54.00
N SER A 114 -19.86 31.08 53.80
CA SER A 114 -19.09 31.28 52.55
C SER A 114 -18.08 30.15 52.30
N GLN A 115 -17.33 29.73 53.31
CA GLN A 115 -16.38 28.61 53.21
C GLN A 115 -17.09 27.28 52.89
N VAL A 116 -18.24 27.00 53.52
CA VAL A 116 -19.08 25.82 53.20
C VAL A 116 -19.64 25.91 51.77
N GLY A 117 -19.99 27.10 51.29
CA GLY A 117 -20.35 27.34 49.89
C GLY A 117 -19.21 27.00 48.94
N LEU A 118 -18.01 27.52 49.19
CA LEU A 118 -16.81 27.23 48.41
C LEU A 118 -16.48 25.74 48.38
N HIS A 119 -16.52 25.05 49.53
CA HIS A 119 -16.25 23.61 49.59
C HIS A 119 -17.32 22.77 48.88
N ARG A 120 -18.59 23.20 48.87
CA ARG A 120 -19.64 22.56 48.04
C ARG A 120 -19.33 22.72 46.55
N MET A 121 -18.97 23.93 46.11
CA MET A 121 -18.59 24.19 44.71
C MET A 121 -17.35 23.40 44.29
N GLN A 122 -16.32 23.33 45.15
CA GLN A 122 -15.13 22.49 44.95
C GLN A 122 -15.52 21.01 44.83
N SER A 123 -16.39 20.51 45.72
CA SER A 123 -16.85 19.11 45.67
C SER A 123 -17.65 18.80 44.40
N THR A 124 -18.45 19.73 43.87
CA THR A 124 -19.15 19.54 42.60
C THR A 124 -18.19 19.56 41.40
N VAL A 125 -17.20 20.46 41.40
CA VAL A 125 -16.20 20.54 40.32
C VAL A 125 -15.27 19.32 40.32
N ILE A 126 -14.91 18.80 41.49
CA ILE A 126 -14.16 17.53 41.60
C ILE A 126 -15.01 16.39 41.03
N ALA A 127 -16.29 16.28 41.39
CA ALA A 127 -17.17 15.23 40.89
C ALA A 127 -17.39 15.27 39.36
N THR A 128 -17.48 16.48 38.75
CA THR A 128 -17.55 16.59 37.29
C THR A 128 -16.24 16.19 36.61
N LEU A 129 -15.10 16.68 37.12
CA LEU A 129 -13.78 16.33 36.59
C LEU A 129 -13.46 14.84 36.76
N GLU A 130 -13.90 14.19 37.85
CA GLU A 130 -13.79 12.74 38.03
C GLU A 130 -14.68 11.97 37.05
N GLY A 131 -15.89 12.47 36.75
CA GLY A 131 -16.79 11.94 35.74
C GLY A 131 -16.21 12.03 34.33
N GLU A 132 -15.73 13.21 33.93
CA GLU A 132 -15.04 13.47 32.65
C GLU A 132 -13.79 12.60 32.51
N ARG A 133 -12.94 12.56 33.55
CA ARG A 133 -11.77 11.69 33.60
C ARG A 133 -12.18 10.23 33.39
N ALA A 134 -13.23 9.75 34.05
CA ALA A 134 -13.71 8.38 33.88
C ALA A 134 -14.33 8.12 32.49
N ALA A 135 -14.92 9.12 31.82
CA ALA A 135 -15.35 9.00 30.43
C ALA A 135 -14.12 8.84 29.51
N LEU A 136 -13.17 9.76 29.59
CA LEU A 136 -11.92 9.73 28.81
C LEU A 136 -11.10 8.45 29.04
N GLU A 137 -11.12 7.86 30.23
CA GLU A 137 -10.49 6.55 30.47
C GLU A 137 -11.20 5.40 29.75
N ARG A 138 -12.54 5.43 29.61
CA ARG A 138 -13.28 4.46 28.79
C ARG A 138 -12.98 4.66 27.32
N ASP A 139 -13.00 5.89 26.83
CA ASP A 139 -12.75 6.22 25.41
C ASP A 139 -11.32 5.87 24.98
N ARG A 140 -10.33 6.11 25.87
CA ARG A 140 -8.95 5.62 25.70
C ARG A 140 -8.89 4.11 25.56
N ASP A 141 -9.69 3.37 26.35
CA ASP A 141 -9.62 1.91 26.39
C ASP A 141 -10.46 1.23 25.27
N THR A 142 -11.52 1.89 24.78
CA THR A 142 -12.18 1.50 23.51
C THR A 142 -11.28 1.79 22.31
N LEU A 143 -10.61 2.94 22.25
CA LEU A 143 -9.62 3.26 21.20
C LEU A 143 -8.41 2.31 21.20
N ARG A 144 -7.99 1.82 22.38
CA ARG A 144 -7.00 0.73 22.47
C ARG A 144 -7.55 -0.57 21.88
N SER A 145 -8.80 -0.92 22.20
CA SER A 145 -9.45 -2.12 21.67
C SER A 145 -9.60 -2.07 20.14
N THR A 146 -10.01 -0.94 19.56
CA THR A 146 -10.11 -0.77 18.10
C THR A 146 -8.74 -0.77 17.44
N MET A 147 -7.72 -0.13 18.03
CA MET A 147 -6.34 -0.19 17.55
C MET A 147 -5.80 -1.63 17.53
N ASP A 148 -6.03 -2.42 18.59
CA ASP A 148 -5.58 -3.82 18.62
C ASP A 148 -6.41 -4.72 17.70
N ALA A 149 -7.71 -4.45 17.51
CA ALA A 149 -8.50 -5.09 16.47
C ALA A 149 -7.93 -4.80 15.06
N LEU A 150 -7.64 -3.53 14.74
CA LEU A 150 -6.99 -3.12 13.49
C LEU A 150 -5.62 -3.79 13.30
N ARG A 151 -4.81 -3.91 14.37
CA ARG A 151 -3.54 -4.67 14.32
C ARG A 151 -3.75 -6.17 14.06
N THR A 152 -4.86 -6.77 14.47
CA THR A 152 -5.18 -8.16 14.09
C THR A 152 -5.74 -8.27 12.67
N ALA A 153 -6.45 -7.25 12.18
CA ALA A 153 -6.93 -7.18 10.80
C ALA A 153 -5.76 -7.00 9.82
N HIS A 154 -4.81 -6.11 10.12
CA HIS A 154 -3.59 -5.90 9.32
C HIS A 154 -2.79 -7.21 9.19
N ARG A 155 -2.51 -7.92 10.29
CA ARG A 155 -1.83 -9.24 10.25
C ARG A 155 -2.59 -10.28 9.40
N LYS A 156 -3.92 -10.19 9.31
CA LYS A 156 -4.72 -11.03 8.42
C LYS A 156 -4.62 -10.58 6.96
N SER A 157 -4.49 -9.28 6.68
CA SER A 157 -4.15 -8.76 5.34
C SER A 157 -2.80 -9.31 4.91
N ASP A 158 -1.76 -9.14 5.73
CA ASP A 158 -0.40 -9.64 5.45
C ASP A 158 -0.42 -11.15 5.13
N GLN A 159 -1.18 -11.92 5.90
CA GLN A 159 -1.35 -13.37 5.69
C GLN A 159 -2.13 -13.67 4.39
N LEU A 160 -3.19 -12.93 4.07
CA LEU A 160 -3.96 -13.11 2.84
C LEU A 160 -3.15 -12.69 1.60
N GLU A 161 -2.35 -11.62 1.70
CA GLU A 161 -1.42 -11.17 0.67
C GLU A 161 -0.35 -12.23 0.40
N LEU A 162 0.23 -12.84 1.45
CA LEU A 162 1.13 -13.98 1.30
C LEU A 162 0.44 -15.17 0.62
N THR A 163 -0.80 -15.55 1.00
CA THR A 163 -1.52 -16.63 0.30
C THR A 163 -1.86 -16.27 -1.15
N THR A 164 -2.10 -15.00 -1.44
CA THR A 164 -2.34 -14.50 -2.80
C THR A 164 -1.07 -14.55 -3.64
N GLN A 165 0.10 -14.26 -3.05
CA GLN A 165 1.40 -14.40 -3.70
C GLN A 165 1.74 -15.88 -3.98
N THR A 166 1.47 -16.80 -3.05
CA THR A 166 1.68 -18.24 -3.30
C THR A 166 0.75 -18.77 -4.38
N LEU A 167 -0.54 -18.39 -4.38
CA LEU A 167 -1.49 -18.78 -5.42
C LEU A 167 -1.11 -18.21 -6.80
N ARG A 168 -0.61 -16.96 -6.87
CA ARG A 168 -0.05 -16.40 -8.12
C ARG A 168 1.14 -17.23 -8.63
N ALA A 169 2.08 -17.59 -7.76
CA ALA A 169 3.22 -18.43 -8.14
C ALA A 169 2.80 -19.84 -8.60
N GLU A 170 1.76 -20.42 -8.00
CA GLU A 170 1.17 -21.70 -8.46
C GLU A 170 0.47 -21.56 -9.81
N VAL A 171 -0.29 -20.50 -10.05
CA VAL A 171 -0.90 -20.21 -11.36
C VAL A 171 0.17 -20.00 -12.42
N GLU A 172 1.23 -19.23 -12.17
CA GLU A 172 2.34 -19.10 -13.11
C GLU A 172 3.04 -20.45 -13.38
N ARG A 173 3.19 -21.31 -12.36
CA ARG A 173 3.74 -22.66 -12.53
C ARG A 173 2.83 -23.53 -13.40
N GLN A 174 1.51 -23.43 -13.24
CA GLN A 174 0.53 -24.11 -14.08
C GLN A 174 0.56 -23.57 -15.52
N VAL A 175 0.64 -22.25 -15.73
CA VAL A 175 0.78 -21.64 -17.07
C VAL A 175 2.03 -22.14 -17.77
N ARG A 176 3.20 -22.12 -17.11
CA ARG A 176 4.46 -22.70 -17.66
C ARG A 176 4.32 -24.20 -17.98
N SER A 177 3.57 -24.94 -17.16
CA SER A 177 3.28 -26.37 -17.40
C SER A 177 2.35 -26.59 -18.59
N LEU A 178 1.35 -25.72 -18.79
CA LEU A 178 0.42 -25.78 -19.93
C LEU A 178 1.12 -25.33 -21.22
N GLU A 179 1.97 -24.31 -21.18
CA GLU A 179 2.83 -23.92 -22.31
C GLU A 179 3.74 -25.09 -22.75
N THR A 180 4.30 -25.85 -21.81
CA THR A 180 5.14 -27.01 -22.14
C THR A 180 4.36 -28.27 -22.50
N SER A 181 3.06 -28.35 -22.19
CA SER A 181 2.17 -29.35 -22.79
C SER A 181 1.82 -28.95 -24.23
N ARG A 182 1.36 -27.72 -24.42
CA ARG A 182 0.99 -27.15 -25.72
C ARG A 182 2.14 -27.20 -26.72
N ARG A 183 3.39 -26.90 -26.34
CA ARG A 183 4.54 -27.04 -27.25
C ARG A 183 4.74 -28.49 -27.71
N ARG A 184 4.55 -29.48 -26.82
CA ARG A 184 4.60 -30.90 -27.20
C ARG A 184 3.42 -31.32 -28.06
N GLU A 185 2.25 -30.72 -27.85
CA GLU A 185 1.07 -30.93 -28.71
C GLU A 185 1.35 -30.35 -30.11
N GLU A 186 1.90 -29.14 -30.21
CA GLU A 186 2.33 -28.50 -31.46
C GLU A 186 3.46 -29.29 -32.17
N GLU A 187 4.41 -29.86 -31.41
CA GLU A 187 5.46 -30.78 -31.89
C GLU A 187 4.85 -32.10 -32.43
N LEU A 188 3.98 -32.77 -31.66
CA LEU A 188 3.33 -34.03 -32.06
C LEU A 188 2.38 -33.84 -33.25
N GLU A 189 1.70 -32.70 -33.36
CA GLU A 189 0.93 -32.37 -34.58
C GLU A 189 1.85 -32.13 -35.79
N ALA A 190 3.07 -31.63 -35.61
CA ALA A 190 4.04 -31.50 -36.70
C ALA A 190 4.55 -32.87 -37.15
N GLU A 191 4.95 -33.75 -36.22
CA GLU A 191 5.31 -35.14 -36.49
C GLU A 191 4.17 -35.88 -37.21
N LEU A 192 2.92 -35.69 -36.79
CA LEU A 192 1.75 -36.27 -37.45
C LEU A 192 1.56 -35.74 -38.88
N ARG A 193 1.75 -34.43 -39.10
CA ARG A 193 1.68 -33.82 -40.46
C ARG A 193 2.76 -34.41 -41.36
N GLU A 194 4.00 -34.49 -40.90
CA GLU A 194 5.11 -35.09 -41.64
C GLU A 194 4.81 -36.57 -41.98
N ALA A 195 4.39 -37.37 -40.99
CA ALA A 195 3.99 -38.76 -41.20
C ALA A 195 2.82 -38.93 -42.19
N THR A 196 1.85 -38.00 -42.22
CA THR A 196 0.79 -38.03 -43.24
C THR A 196 1.32 -37.71 -44.65
N VAL A 197 2.23 -36.74 -44.79
CA VAL A 197 2.86 -36.41 -46.08
C VAL A 197 3.73 -37.57 -46.58
N GLU A 198 4.48 -38.22 -45.69
CA GLU A 198 5.23 -39.44 -46.01
C GLU A 198 4.28 -40.57 -46.46
N ALA A 199 3.20 -40.84 -45.71
CA ALA A 199 2.22 -41.87 -46.04
C ALA A 199 1.54 -41.61 -47.41
N GLU A 200 1.18 -40.35 -47.71
CA GLU A 200 0.68 -39.98 -49.03
C GLU A 200 1.74 -40.15 -50.12
N SER A 201 3.01 -39.82 -49.85
CA SER A 201 4.10 -40.00 -50.82
C SER A 201 4.30 -41.48 -51.16
N MET A 202 4.23 -42.36 -50.16
CA MET A 202 4.30 -43.82 -50.33
C MET A 202 3.07 -44.39 -51.03
N ALA A 203 1.88 -43.82 -50.79
CA ALA A 203 0.67 -44.16 -51.55
C ALA A 203 0.80 -43.75 -53.03
N ARG A 204 1.27 -42.53 -53.32
CA ARG A 204 1.56 -42.06 -54.69
C ARG A 204 2.59 -42.95 -55.40
N ALA A 205 3.66 -43.33 -54.71
CA ALA A 205 4.69 -44.23 -55.24
C ALA A 205 4.15 -45.65 -55.51
N ARG A 206 3.33 -46.20 -54.60
CA ARG A 206 2.62 -47.48 -54.80
C ARG A 206 1.71 -47.41 -56.03
N ASP A 207 0.93 -46.34 -56.17
CA ASP A 207 -0.06 -46.21 -57.24
C ASP A 207 0.62 -45.97 -58.60
N GLN A 208 1.78 -45.31 -58.63
CA GLN A 208 2.67 -45.26 -59.79
C GLN A 208 3.20 -46.67 -60.14
N ALA A 209 3.72 -47.42 -59.17
CA ALA A 209 4.21 -48.78 -59.39
C ALA A 209 3.11 -49.75 -59.87
N LEU A 210 1.85 -49.56 -59.44
CA LEU A 210 0.69 -50.32 -59.96
C LEU A 210 0.37 -49.96 -61.41
N LEU A 211 0.47 -48.68 -61.80
CA LEU A 211 0.31 -48.25 -63.20
C LEU A 211 1.44 -48.78 -64.09
N GLU A 212 2.67 -48.82 -63.59
CA GLU A 212 3.81 -49.42 -64.29
C GLU A 212 3.67 -50.94 -64.42
N ALA A 213 3.26 -51.64 -63.35
CA ALA A 213 2.96 -53.07 -63.41
C ALA A 213 1.88 -53.38 -64.46
N SER A 214 0.78 -52.62 -64.48
CA SER A 214 -0.31 -52.82 -65.45
C SER A 214 0.12 -52.53 -66.90
N ARG A 215 1.03 -51.57 -67.13
CA ARG A 215 1.66 -51.36 -68.45
C ARG A 215 2.53 -52.54 -68.86
N LEU A 216 3.39 -53.03 -67.96
CA LEU A 216 4.24 -54.19 -68.22
C LEU A 216 3.42 -55.47 -68.45
N GLU A 217 2.25 -55.61 -67.83
CA GLU A 217 1.30 -56.68 -68.12
C GLU A 217 0.68 -56.56 -69.52
N GLN A 218 0.28 -55.35 -69.94
CA GLN A 218 -0.21 -55.11 -71.32
C GLN A 218 0.88 -55.36 -72.37
N GLU A 219 2.11 -54.90 -72.15
CA GLU A 219 3.26 -55.17 -73.03
C GLU A 219 3.54 -56.68 -73.13
N LYS A 220 3.51 -57.39 -72.00
CA LYS A 220 3.62 -58.86 -71.93
C LYS A 220 2.50 -59.56 -72.69
N GLU A 221 1.25 -59.11 -72.58
CA GLU A 221 0.12 -59.67 -73.35
C GLU A 221 0.28 -59.44 -74.85
N VAL A 222 0.73 -58.26 -75.27
CA VAL A 222 1.07 -57.97 -76.68
C VAL A 222 2.15 -58.93 -77.17
N CYS A 223 3.29 -59.03 -76.47
CA CYS A 223 4.36 -59.95 -76.85
C CYS A 223 3.93 -61.43 -76.83
N GLN A 224 3.02 -61.84 -75.93
CA GLN A 224 2.44 -63.18 -75.96
C GLN A 224 1.55 -63.40 -77.20
N SER A 225 0.76 -62.38 -77.59
CA SER A 225 -0.07 -62.44 -78.80
C SER A 225 0.78 -62.52 -80.08
N GLU A 226 1.91 -61.81 -80.13
CA GLU A 226 2.88 -61.87 -81.22
C GLU A 226 3.56 -63.25 -81.30
N LEU A 227 4.01 -63.79 -80.16
CA LEU A 227 4.59 -65.14 -80.09
C LEU A 227 3.58 -66.21 -80.52
N ASP A 228 2.31 -66.10 -80.14
CA ASP A 228 1.27 -67.01 -80.62
C ASP A 228 0.87 -66.79 -82.08
N GLY A 229 1.03 -65.57 -82.61
CA GLY A 229 1.03 -65.27 -84.04
C GLY A 229 2.14 -66.04 -84.77
N GLN A 230 3.39 -65.85 -84.35
CA GLN A 230 4.56 -66.56 -84.90
C GLN A 230 4.42 -68.09 -84.80
N ARG A 231 3.83 -68.62 -83.71
CA ARG A 231 3.52 -70.06 -83.55
C ARG A 231 2.38 -70.54 -84.47
N LYS A 232 1.45 -69.68 -84.89
CA LYS A 232 0.41 -70.00 -85.87
C LYS A 232 1.00 -70.00 -87.29
N GLU A 233 1.80 -68.99 -87.62
CA GLU A 233 2.54 -68.92 -88.88
C GLU A 233 3.54 -70.07 -89.02
N GLY A 234 4.28 -70.41 -87.97
CA GLY A 234 5.19 -71.56 -87.94
C GLY A 234 4.47 -72.86 -88.28
N ARG A 235 3.33 -73.12 -87.62
CA ARG A 235 2.46 -74.26 -87.93
C ARG A 235 1.83 -74.20 -89.33
N GLN A 236 1.73 -73.03 -89.95
CA GLN A 236 1.34 -72.92 -91.36
C GLN A 236 2.51 -73.25 -92.30
N ARG A 237 3.69 -72.66 -92.07
CA ARG A 237 4.94 -72.95 -92.79
C ARG A 237 5.30 -74.44 -92.71
N GLU A 238 5.07 -75.10 -91.58
CA GLU A 238 5.21 -76.55 -91.40
C GLU A 238 4.24 -77.36 -92.28
N ARG A 239 2.97 -76.96 -92.39
CA ARG A 239 1.98 -77.61 -93.27
C ARG A 239 2.31 -77.40 -94.75
N GLU A 240 2.80 -76.22 -95.10
CA GLU A 240 3.26 -75.91 -96.46
C GLU A 240 4.52 -76.70 -96.81
N ALA A 241 5.50 -76.79 -95.90
CA ALA A 241 6.66 -77.67 -96.04
C ALA A 241 6.28 -79.16 -96.10
N ALA A 242 5.27 -79.61 -95.35
CA ALA A 242 4.76 -80.98 -95.43
C ALA A 242 4.10 -81.28 -96.78
N ARG A 243 3.30 -80.34 -97.32
CA ARG A 243 2.74 -80.44 -98.69
C ARG A 243 3.83 -80.49 -99.75
N LEU A 244 4.87 -79.65 -99.62
CA LEU A 244 6.01 -79.63 -100.55
C LEU A 244 6.83 -80.93 -100.45
N ARG A 245 7.01 -81.50 -99.26
CA ARG A 245 7.62 -82.84 -99.08
C ARG A 245 6.77 -83.94 -99.74
N GLN A 246 5.47 -83.97 -99.50
CA GLN A 246 4.56 -84.95 -100.13
C GLN A 246 4.53 -84.81 -101.66
N GLN A 247 4.62 -83.59 -102.19
CA GLN A 247 4.78 -83.34 -103.62
C GLN A 247 6.13 -83.87 -104.13
N LEU A 248 7.24 -83.56 -103.46
CA LEU A 248 8.56 -84.11 -103.78
C LEU A 248 8.56 -85.65 -103.78
N GLU A 249 8.06 -86.28 -102.73
CA GLU A 249 7.90 -87.73 -102.60
C GLU A 249 7.07 -88.34 -103.75
N SER A 250 5.98 -87.68 -104.15
CA SER A 250 5.18 -88.11 -105.31
C SER A 250 5.96 -87.99 -106.62
N THR A 251 6.80 -86.97 -106.78
CA THR A 251 7.64 -86.81 -107.98
C THR A 251 8.83 -87.76 -107.99
N THR A 252 9.44 -88.09 -106.85
CA THR A 252 10.51 -89.09 -106.79
C THR A 252 9.98 -90.48 -107.11
N LEU A 253 8.81 -90.88 -106.56
CA LEU A 253 8.16 -92.14 -106.91
C LEU A 253 7.79 -92.21 -108.41
N ALA A 254 7.34 -91.11 -109.00
CA ALA A 254 7.08 -91.04 -110.45
C ALA A 254 8.37 -91.19 -111.28
N LEU A 255 9.46 -90.54 -110.86
CA LEU A 255 10.77 -90.62 -111.51
C LEU A 255 11.45 -91.99 -111.35
N GLU A 256 11.25 -92.65 -110.20
CA GLU A 256 11.69 -94.03 -109.95
C GLU A 256 10.94 -95.01 -110.86
N HIS A 257 9.61 -94.88 -110.96
CA HIS A 257 8.80 -95.69 -111.87
C HIS A 257 9.16 -95.46 -113.35
N SER A 258 9.50 -94.23 -113.77
CA SER A 258 10.03 -93.99 -115.12
C SER A 258 11.44 -94.58 -115.32
N ASN A 259 12.32 -94.54 -114.32
CA ASN A 259 13.63 -95.19 -114.37
C ASN A 259 13.52 -96.72 -114.46
N GLN A 260 12.59 -97.33 -113.73
CA GLN A 260 12.32 -98.77 -113.81
C GLN A 260 11.82 -99.17 -115.21
N ARG A 261 10.95 -98.35 -115.83
CA ARG A 261 10.51 -98.54 -117.22
C ARG A 261 11.66 -98.41 -118.23
N ALA A 262 12.55 -97.43 -118.06
CA ALA A 262 13.74 -97.31 -118.92
C ALA A 262 14.62 -98.56 -118.85
N ARG A 263 14.98 -99.01 -117.63
CA ARG A 263 15.79 -100.24 -117.42
C ARG A 263 15.14 -101.50 -118.01
N ALA A 264 13.81 -101.59 -117.97
CA ALA A 264 13.08 -102.71 -118.58
C ALA A 264 13.14 -102.68 -120.13
N LEU A 265 13.11 -101.49 -120.74
CA LEU A 265 13.30 -101.32 -122.19
C LEU A 265 14.75 -101.61 -122.61
N ASP A 266 15.74 -101.17 -121.84
CA ASP A 266 17.17 -101.45 -122.11
C ASP A 266 17.44 -102.96 -122.15
N LEU A 267 16.89 -103.72 -121.18
CA LEU A 267 16.97 -105.19 -121.15
C LEU A 267 16.26 -105.84 -122.35
N HIS A 268 15.10 -105.32 -122.76
CA HIS A 268 14.37 -105.82 -123.93
C HIS A 268 15.16 -105.60 -125.24
N CYS A 269 15.78 -104.43 -125.41
CA CYS A 269 16.63 -104.12 -126.55
C CYS A 269 17.87 -105.03 -126.61
N PHE A 270 18.53 -105.28 -125.48
CA PHE A 270 19.69 -106.16 -125.40
C PHE A 270 19.37 -107.61 -125.81
N LEU A 271 18.22 -108.13 -125.36
CA LEU A 271 17.73 -109.45 -125.76
C LEU A 271 17.35 -109.52 -127.25
N SER A 272 16.76 -108.45 -127.80
CA SER A 272 16.33 -108.43 -129.21
C SER A 272 17.51 -108.50 -130.19
N LEU A 273 18.61 -107.78 -129.95
CA LEU A 273 19.82 -107.92 -130.78
C LEU A 273 20.40 -109.34 -130.70
N SER A 274 20.45 -109.92 -129.50
CA SER A 274 21.04 -111.24 -129.26
C SER A 274 20.39 -112.36 -130.09
N PHE A 275 19.08 -112.29 -130.32
CA PHE A 275 18.35 -113.25 -131.17
C PHE A 275 18.56 -113.02 -132.67
N GLN A 276 18.77 -111.77 -133.10
CA GLN A 276 19.00 -111.42 -134.51
C GLN A 276 20.28 -112.07 -135.04
N ASP A 277 21.38 -111.97 -134.28
CA ASP A 277 22.70 -112.45 -134.71
C ASP A 277 22.80 -113.99 -134.74
N LEU A 278 22.21 -114.67 -133.75
CA LEU A 278 22.10 -116.14 -133.73
C LEU A 278 21.33 -116.68 -134.94
N SER A 279 20.28 -115.98 -135.38
CA SER A 279 19.52 -116.36 -136.58
C SER A 279 20.29 -116.15 -137.89
N ASN A 280 21.24 -115.20 -137.94
CA ASN A 280 22.02 -114.90 -139.14
C ASN A 280 23.10 -115.95 -139.40
N GLU A 281 23.85 -116.37 -138.37
CA GLU A 281 24.85 -117.44 -138.46
C GLU A 281 24.22 -118.78 -138.89
N GLN A 282 23.11 -119.16 -138.28
CA GLN A 282 22.40 -120.40 -138.60
C GLN A 282 21.94 -120.45 -140.07
N ALA A 283 21.56 -119.29 -140.63
CA ALA A 283 21.19 -119.12 -142.04
C ALA A 283 22.38 -119.05 -143.00
N HIS A 284 23.63 -118.97 -142.52
CA HIS A 284 24.84 -119.06 -143.33
C HIS A 284 25.38 -120.50 -143.42
N SER A 285 25.44 -121.26 -142.32
CA SER A 285 25.87 -122.67 -142.35
C SER A 285 25.00 -123.54 -143.25
N GLN A 286 23.68 -123.33 -143.26
CA GLN A 286 22.76 -124.11 -144.11
C GLN A 286 23.05 -123.93 -145.61
N LYS A 287 23.35 -122.70 -146.06
CA LYS A 287 23.65 -122.39 -147.47
C LYS A 287 24.96 -123.05 -147.95
N LEU A 288 25.94 -123.19 -147.06
CA LEU A 288 27.19 -123.90 -147.33
C LEU A 288 26.98 -125.41 -147.50
N SER A 289 26.13 -126.04 -146.68
CA SER A 289 25.85 -127.48 -146.83
C SER A 289 25.17 -127.83 -148.16
N THR A 290 24.16 -127.04 -148.56
CA THR A 290 23.45 -127.26 -149.84
C THR A 290 24.35 -127.07 -151.08
N GLU A 291 25.40 -126.26 -150.97
CA GLU A 291 26.34 -126.04 -152.08
C GLU A 291 27.33 -127.20 -152.25
N VAL A 292 27.71 -127.88 -151.16
CA VAL A 292 28.53 -129.10 -151.19
C VAL A 292 27.75 -130.26 -151.81
N GLU A 293 26.52 -130.50 -151.36
CA GLU A 293 25.65 -131.56 -151.88
C GLU A 293 25.39 -131.42 -153.39
N ARG A 294 25.17 -130.18 -153.85
CA ARG A 294 24.98 -129.83 -155.27
C ARG A 294 26.20 -130.10 -156.15
N LEU A 295 27.41 -130.14 -155.57
CA LEU A 295 28.64 -130.52 -156.30
C LEU A 295 28.82 -132.04 -156.32
N SER A 296 28.52 -132.75 -155.23
CA SER A 296 28.58 -134.22 -155.19
C SER A 296 27.62 -134.88 -156.19
N GLN A 297 26.39 -134.40 -156.31
CA GLN A 297 25.40 -134.92 -157.26
C GLN A 297 25.82 -134.77 -158.72
N LYS A 298 26.58 -133.71 -159.07
CA LYS A 298 27.08 -133.50 -160.43
C LYS A 298 28.16 -134.51 -160.84
N LEU A 299 28.93 -135.02 -159.87
CA LEU A 299 29.94 -136.04 -160.13
C LEU A 299 29.28 -137.39 -160.43
N GLN A 300 28.28 -137.78 -159.62
CA GLN A 300 27.59 -139.07 -159.75
C GLN A 300 26.81 -139.22 -161.07
N ASN A 301 26.22 -138.13 -161.58
CA ASN A 301 25.46 -138.19 -162.83
C ASN A 301 26.36 -138.48 -164.05
N ALA A 302 27.56 -137.89 -164.13
CA ALA A 302 28.51 -138.15 -165.21
C ALA A 302 29.01 -139.60 -165.22
N ASP A 303 29.20 -140.21 -164.05
CA ASP A 303 29.60 -141.60 -163.88
C ASP A 303 28.50 -142.62 -164.25
N ALA A 304 27.25 -142.19 -164.36
CA ALA A 304 26.10 -143.01 -164.75
C ALA A 304 25.90 -143.04 -166.27
N GLU A 305 25.95 -141.87 -166.92
CA GLU A 305 25.72 -141.70 -168.37
C GLU A 305 26.71 -142.52 -169.23
N LEU A 306 27.94 -142.70 -168.75
CA LEU A 306 28.97 -143.53 -169.38
C LEU A 306 28.72 -145.05 -169.30
N LYS A 307 27.87 -145.52 -168.37
CA LYS A 307 27.58 -146.96 -168.17
C LYS A 307 26.30 -147.38 -168.89
N THR A 308 25.28 -146.52 -168.92
CA THR A 308 24.00 -146.82 -169.58
C THR A 308 24.09 -146.87 -171.10
N THR A 309 25.13 -146.28 -171.70
CA THR A 309 25.31 -146.19 -173.15
C THR A 309 26.02 -147.41 -173.76
N THR A 310 26.86 -148.13 -173.02
CA THR A 310 27.54 -149.34 -173.49
C THR A 310 26.62 -150.56 -173.52
N ASP A 311 25.82 -150.74 -172.46
CA ASP A 311 25.06 -151.97 -172.24
C ASP A 311 23.82 -152.07 -173.15
N TYR A 312 23.29 -150.91 -173.56
CA TYR A 312 22.13 -150.82 -174.46
C TYR A 312 22.42 -151.31 -175.89
N LEU A 313 23.68 -151.18 -176.34
CA LEU A 313 24.04 -151.46 -177.74
C LEU A 313 24.09 -152.97 -178.02
N ASN A 314 24.74 -153.73 -177.15
CA ASN A 314 24.94 -155.17 -177.33
C ASN A 314 23.65 -156.00 -177.26
N GLN A 315 22.73 -155.69 -176.33
CA GLN A 315 21.50 -156.49 -176.18
C GLN A 315 20.45 -156.24 -177.28
N SER A 316 20.63 -155.21 -178.10
CA SER A 316 19.74 -154.92 -179.23
C SER A 316 19.89 -155.93 -180.40
N GLN A 317 21.04 -156.60 -180.50
CA GLN A 317 21.35 -157.48 -181.64
C GLN A 317 20.79 -158.91 -181.51
N GLU A 318 20.42 -159.38 -180.31
CA GLU A 318 20.12 -160.81 -180.07
C GLU A 318 18.63 -161.16 -179.88
N ARG A 319 17.70 -160.19 -179.87
CA ARG A 319 16.30 -160.44 -179.43
C ARG A 319 15.17 -160.11 -180.42
N ILE A 320 15.48 -159.73 -181.66
CA ILE A 320 14.44 -159.22 -182.60
C ILE A 320 14.10 -160.18 -183.78
N GLU A 321 14.92 -161.18 -184.13
CA GLU A 321 14.63 -162.03 -185.30
C GLU A 321 13.70 -163.25 -185.02
N SER A 322 13.85 -163.91 -183.88
CA SER A 322 13.41 -165.31 -183.69
C SER A 322 12.00 -165.53 -183.15
N LEU A 323 11.31 -164.48 -182.69
CA LEU A 323 9.84 -164.49 -182.50
C LEU A 323 9.11 -163.46 -183.38
N SER A 324 9.66 -163.25 -184.57
CA SER A 324 8.78 -163.18 -185.74
C SER A 324 7.98 -164.49 -185.85
N LYS A 325 6.70 -164.42 -186.27
CA LYS A 325 5.76 -165.56 -186.46
C LYS A 325 5.31 -166.20 -185.12
N CYS A 326 4.02 -166.16 -184.73
CA CYS A 326 2.85 -166.42 -185.57
C CYS A 326 1.66 -165.47 -185.29
N LEU A 327 1.19 -164.68 -186.27
CA LEU A 327 1.85 -164.36 -187.54
C LEU A 327 1.43 -162.98 -188.07
N GLN A 328 2.42 -162.09 -188.16
CA GLN A 328 2.60 -161.08 -189.22
C GLN A 328 1.46 -160.11 -189.58
N LYS A 329 1.78 -158.83 -189.37
CA LYS A 329 1.21 -157.62 -189.99
C LYS A 329 -0.11 -157.14 -189.38
N SER A 330 -0.33 -155.85 -189.12
CA SER A 330 0.52 -154.66 -189.35
C SER A 330 0.75 -153.94 -188.00
N GLU A 331 1.95 -153.43 -187.68
CA GLU A 331 2.72 -152.37 -188.39
C GLU A 331 1.94 -151.04 -188.38
N SER A 332 2.49 -149.89 -188.03
CA SER A 332 3.90 -149.49 -187.84
C SER A 332 4.00 -148.17 -187.05
N LEU A 333 5.16 -147.50 -187.11
CA LEU A 333 5.47 -146.15 -186.58
C LEU A 333 5.54 -146.10 -185.05
N LEU A 334 6.64 -146.52 -184.41
CA LEU A 334 8.07 -146.18 -184.58
C LEU A 334 8.44 -144.72 -184.21
N HIS A 335 9.65 -144.63 -183.67
CA HIS A 335 10.61 -143.53 -183.79
C HIS A 335 10.40 -142.23 -182.97
N LEU A 336 11.57 -141.71 -182.55
CA LEU A 336 12.09 -140.37 -182.84
C LEU A 336 11.04 -139.29 -183.22
N GLU A 337 11.08 -138.08 -182.66
CA GLU A 337 12.27 -137.38 -182.15
C GLU A 337 11.94 -136.12 -181.33
N LYS A 338 12.99 -135.51 -180.76
CA LYS A 338 13.13 -134.06 -180.48
C LYS A 338 12.06 -133.33 -179.65
N ARG A 339 12.42 -133.14 -178.36
CA ARG A 339 12.90 -131.85 -177.79
C ARG A 339 11.87 -130.74 -177.46
N ARG A 340 12.15 -130.04 -176.34
CA ARG A 340 11.71 -128.67 -175.93
C ARG A 340 10.28 -128.63 -175.32
N GLY A 341 10.00 -127.93 -174.22
CA GLY A 341 10.78 -127.05 -173.32
C GLY A 341 9.91 -125.87 -172.83
N SER A 342 10.38 -125.09 -171.84
CA SER A 342 9.72 -123.85 -171.28
C SER A 342 8.34 -124.08 -170.58
N ALA A 343 7.79 -123.19 -169.74
CA ALA A 343 8.29 -122.12 -168.84
C ALA A 343 7.07 -121.55 -168.02
N GLU A 344 7.28 -120.52 -167.18
CA GLU A 344 6.31 -119.41 -166.92
C GLU A 344 4.98 -119.71 -166.15
N VAL A 345 4.26 -118.79 -165.46
CA VAL A 345 4.55 -117.48 -164.82
C VAL A 345 3.39 -117.02 -163.86
N ASP A 346 3.63 -115.99 -163.02
CA ASP A 346 2.77 -115.00 -162.29
C ASP A 346 1.29 -115.22 -161.84
N THR A 347 0.88 -114.50 -160.77
CA THR A 347 -0.30 -113.56 -160.60
C THR A 347 -0.74 -113.43 -159.10
N THR A 348 -0.75 -112.30 -158.35
CA THR A 348 -1.38 -110.94 -158.36
C THR A 348 -2.56 -110.71 -157.35
N SER A 349 -2.69 -109.46 -156.88
CA SER A 349 -3.93 -108.68 -156.52
C SER A 349 -4.73 -108.83 -155.20
N ASN A 350 -4.75 -107.72 -154.44
CA ASN A 350 -5.85 -106.94 -153.82
C ASN A 350 -7.28 -107.50 -153.62
N SER A 351 -7.91 -107.11 -152.49
CA SER A 351 -9.29 -106.55 -152.46
C SER A 351 -9.50 -105.63 -151.23
N LYS A 352 -10.64 -104.93 -151.12
CA LYS A 352 -10.89 -103.82 -150.15
C LYS A 352 -12.40 -103.56 -149.98
N LEU A 353 -12.82 -102.97 -148.83
CA LEU A 353 -14.20 -102.50 -148.50
C LEU A 353 -15.22 -103.66 -148.26
N ASP A 354 -16.38 -103.51 -147.59
CA ASP A 354 -17.05 -102.32 -147.02
C ASP A 354 -18.03 -102.66 -145.86
N SER A 355 -18.77 -101.65 -145.38
CA SER A 355 -20.09 -101.70 -144.70
C SER A 355 -20.16 -101.81 -143.15
N SER A 356 -21.39 -101.83 -142.61
CA SER A 356 -21.75 -101.13 -141.37
C SER A 356 -23.00 -101.68 -140.64
N ASN A 357 -23.15 -101.26 -139.38
CA ASN A 357 -24.39 -101.18 -138.57
C ASN A 357 -24.90 -102.42 -137.77
N LYS A 358 -24.85 -102.26 -136.43
CA LYS A 358 -25.86 -102.63 -135.40
C LYS A 358 -26.09 -104.08 -134.90
N ASN A 359 -26.40 -104.10 -133.59
CA ASN A 359 -27.16 -105.07 -132.78
C ASN A 359 -26.47 -106.35 -132.23
N HIS A 360 -26.18 -106.29 -130.91
CA HIS A 360 -26.60 -107.21 -129.81
C HIS A 360 -26.58 -108.75 -129.91
N ILE A 361 -26.50 -109.38 -128.71
CA ILE A 361 -26.64 -110.83 -128.39
C ILE A 361 -25.41 -111.67 -128.80
N CYS A 362 -24.98 -112.74 -128.10
CA CYS A 362 -24.78 -113.09 -126.67
C CYS A 362 -24.42 -114.60 -126.64
N HIS A 363 -23.71 -115.08 -125.61
CA HIS A 363 -23.33 -116.51 -125.41
C HIS A 363 -22.34 -117.01 -126.52
N THR A 364 -21.64 -118.17 -126.47
CA THR A 364 -21.60 -119.42 -125.65
C THR A 364 -20.12 -119.87 -125.51
N ASN A 365 -19.61 -120.89 -124.79
CA ASN A 365 -19.87 -121.82 -123.66
C ASN A 365 -18.56 -122.68 -123.53
N ASN A 366 -18.20 -123.51 -122.54
CA ASN A 366 -18.61 -123.81 -121.14
C ASN A 366 -17.39 -124.51 -120.47
N GLN A 367 -17.19 -124.34 -119.14
CA GLN A 367 -16.49 -125.27 -118.22
C GLN A 367 -16.42 -124.60 -116.82
N GLU A 368 -17.40 -124.74 -115.92
CA GLU A 368 -17.92 -125.93 -115.22
C GLU A 368 -17.07 -126.40 -114.01
N THR A 369 -17.59 -126.08 -112.81
CA THR A 369 -17.84 -127.00 -111.66
C THR A 369 -16.66 -127.63 -110.88
N SER A 370 -16.73 -127.89 -109.55
CA SER A 370 -17.69 -127.50 -108.48
C SER A 370 -17.30 -128.10 -107.11
N HIS A 371 -17.77 -127.51 -105.99
CA HIS A 371 -18.11 -128.20 -104.71
C HIS A 371 -16.96 -128.89 -103.92
N LEU A 372 -17.01 -129.28 -102.61
CA LEU A 372 -17.91 -129.20 -101.43
C LEU A 372 -16.98 -129.33 -100.17
N ASP A 373 -17.07 -128.52 -99.09
CA ASP A 373 -17.80 -128.79 -97.81
C ASP A 373 -17.04 -129.59 -96.72
N GLN A 374 -17.65 -129.72 -95.51
CA GLN A 374 -17.35 -130.53 -94.30
C GLN A 374 -16.82 -129.74 -93.07
N SER A 375 -17.48 -129.70 -91.89
CA SER A 375 -17.78 -130.75 -90.85
C SER A 375 -16.81 -130.58 -89.63
N PRO A 376 -16.99 -131.12 -88.38
CA PRO A 376 -18.02 -131.98 -87.76
C PRO A 376 -18.85 -131.26 -86.64
N ALA A 377 -19.97 -131.75 -86.07
CA ALA A 377 -20.38 -133.05 -85.47
C ALA A 377 -19.85 -133.28 -84.01
N ALA A 378 -20.47 -134.08 -83.11
CA ALA A 378 -21.56 -135.05 -83.23
C ALA A 378 -22.27 -135.40 -81.87
N GLY A 379 -23.47 -136.01 -81.93
CA GLY A 379 -23.96 -136.98 -80.92
C GLY A 379 -25.44 -136.87 -80.47
N LYS A 380 -26.17 -137.98 -80.18
CA LYS A 380 -25.87 -139.41 -80.40
C LYS A 380 -27.10 -140.35 -80.20
N GLY A 381 -27.36 -141.26 -81.15
CA GLY A 381 -28.30 -142.42 -81.02
C GLY A 381 -29.79 -142.11 -81.27
N ARG A 382 -30.69 -143.05 -81.62
CA ARG A 382 -30.69 -144.51 -81.92
C ARG A 382 -32.03 -144.84 -82.68
N ASN A 383 -32.33 -145.99 -83.30
CA ASN A 383 -31.70 -147.32 -83.42
C ASN A 383 -32.14 -148.11 -84.69
N LEU A 384 -31.32 -149.08 -85.12
CA LEU A 384 -31.62 -150.38 -85.79
C LEU A 384 -32.98 -150.68 -86.50
N SER A 385 -32.94 -150.96 -87.83
CA SER A 385 -33.22 -152.29 -88.46
C SER A 385 -33.40 -152.14 -90.01
N MET A 386 -32.54 -152.63 -90.93
CA MET A 386 -32.21 -154.01 -91.40
C MET A 386 -33.20 -154.63 -92.44
N THR A 387 -32.64 -155.38 -93.42
CA THR A 387 -33.27 -156.22 -94.48
C THR A 387 -34.14 -155.56 -95.58
N HIS A 388 -34.15 -155.99 -96.85
CA HIS A 388 -33.16 -156.76 -97.66
C HIS A 388 -33.41 -156.55 -99.18
N GLU A 389 -32.44 -156.92 -100.02
CA GLU A 389 -32.54 -157.00 -101.50
C GLU A 389 -33.30 -158.25 -102.00
N TYR A 390 -33.78 -158.22 -103.26
CA TYR A 390 -33.77 -159.28 -104.31
C TYR A 390 -34.87 -158.97 -105.39
N ALA A 391 -34.93 -159.56 -106.60
CA ALA A 391 -33.95 -159.77 -107.68
C ALA A 391 -34.67 -160.35 -108.93
N THR A 392 -34.03 -160.34 -110.12
CA THR A 392 -34.40 -161.06 -111.38
C THR A 392 -35.76 -160.66 -112.04
N ARG A 393 -36.01 -160.66 -113.37
CA ARG A 393 -35.50 -161.40 -114.58
C ARG A 393 -36.03 -162.85 -114.66
N GLU A 394 -36.28 -163.49 -115.81
CA GLU A 394 -36.00 -163.16 -117.22
C GLU A 394 -36.96 -163.91 -118.20
N THR A 395 -37.52 -163.19 -119.20
CA THR A 395 -37.67 -163.58 -120.65
C THR A 395 -38.54 -164.78 -121.13
N GLU A 396 -38.45 -165.04 -122.45
CA GLU A 396 -39.09 -166.11 -123.28
C GLU A 396 -40.62 -166.00 -123.50
N ARG A 397 -41.18 -165.55 -124.64
CA ARG A 397 -40.72 -165.29 -126.04
C ARG A 397 -40.50 -166.53 -126.93
N GLN A 398 -41.07 -166.48 -128.16
CA GLN A 398 -40.80 -167.27 -129.40
C GLN A 398 -41.87 -168.35 -129.76
N LEU A 399 -42.19 -168.67 -131.02
CA LEU A 399 -41.89 -168.06 -132.35
C LEU A 399 -42.85 -168.62 -133.46
N SER A 400 -42.71 -168.09 -134.70
CA SER A 400 -42.89 -168.75 -136.03
C SER A 400 -44.25 -169.35 -136.49
N GLU A 401 -44.56 -169.52 -137.80
CA GLU A 401 -44.07 -168.90 -139.06
C GLU A 401 -45.04 -169.12 -140.27
N ARG A 402 -44.86 -168.27 -141.32
CA ARG A 402 -45.01 -168.52 -142.79
C ARG A 402 -46.27 -169.21 -143.39
N LEU A 403 -47.01 -168.39 -144.17
CA LEU A 403 -47.45 -168.60 -145.58
C LEU A 403 -48.16 -169.90 -146.01
N ILE A 404 -49.34 -169.77 -146.63
CA ILE A 404 -49.53 -169.94 -148.09
C ILE A 404 -50.89 -169.40 -148.58
N GLU A 405 -50.82 -168.89 -149.81
CA GLU A 405 -51.75 -168.29 -150.79
C GLU A 405 -53.27 -168.60 -150.81
N LEU A 406 -54.01 -167.57 -151.28
CA LEU A 406 -55.26 -167.55 -152.06
C LEU A 406 -56.61 -168.07 -151.49
N GLU A 407 -57.61 -167.16 -151.56
CA GLU A 407 -59.02 -167.40 -151.95
C GLU A 407 -59.74 -168.67 -151.42
N ARG A 408 -60.76 -168.57 -150.56
CA ARG A 408 -62.08 -167.98 -150.91
C ARG A 408 -63.03 -167.81 -149.73
N GLU A 409 -64.17 -167.19 -150.05
CA GLU A 409 -65.33 -166.98 -149.18
C GLU A 409 -66.06 -168.28 -148.80
N VAL A 410 -66.67 -168.23 -147.61
CA VAL A 410 -67.97 -168.82 -147.16
C VAL A 410 -67.83 -169.58 -145.84
N LEU A 411 -68.34 -168.95 -144.76
CA LEU A 411 -69.02 -169.54 -143.58
C LEU A 411 -69.14 -168.46 -142.49
N ALA A 412 -70.09 -167.53 -142.64
CA ALA A 412 -70.34 -166.45 -141.67
C ALA A 412 -71.83 -166.36 -141.31
N VAL A 413 -72.13 -166.24 -140.01
CA VAL A 413 -73.37 -165.62 -139.44
C VAL A 413 -73.34 -165.60 -137.90
N ALA A 414 -72.79 -166.63 -137.24
CA ALA A 414 -72.98 -166.91 -135.81
C ALA A 414 -72.25 -165.99 -134.79
N GLY A 415 -71.86 -164.75 -135.16
CA GLY A 415 -70.88 -163.95 -134.40
C GLY A 415 -71.39 -162.68 -133.69
N GLN A 416 -72.62 -162.21 -133.93
CA GLN A 416 -72.96 -160.80 -133.63
C GLN A 416 -73.63 -160.53 -132.26
N GLU A 417 -74.32 -161.50 -131.65
CA GLU A 417 -75.20 -161.23 -130.51
C GLU A 417 -74.46 -160.99 -129.17
N ALA A 418 -73.26 -161.54 -129.01
CA ALA A 418 -72.54 -161.55 -127.73
C ALA A 418 -71.99 -160.17 -127.27
N LEU A 419 -71.99 -159.15 -128.13
CA LEU A 419 -71.33 -157.86 -127.85
C LEU A 419 -72.23 -156.83 -127.15
N LEU A 420 -73.56 -156.88 -127.34
CA LEU A 420 -74.46 -155.81 -126.91
C LEU A 420 -74.64 -155.72 -125.39
N LEU A 421 -74.77 -156.85 -124.69
CA LEU A 421 -74.96 -156.89 -123.24
C LEU A 421 -73.81 -156.21 -122.48
N ARG A 422 -72.57 -156.41 -122.94
CA ARG A 422 -71.35 -155.91 -122.30
C ARG A 422 -71.21 -154.38 -122.36
N LEU A 423 -71.95 -153.71 -123.26
CA LEU A 423 -71.97 -152.25 -123.35
C LEU A 423 -72.78 -151.62 -122.20
N SER A 424 -73.97 -152.16 -121.91
CA SER A 424 -74.91 -151.59 -120.92
C SER A 424 -74.31 -151.43 -119.52
N GLN A 425 -73.70 -152.50 -118.99
CA GLN A 425 -73.06 -152.51 -117.67
C GLN A 425 -71.90 -151.50 -117.54
N SER A 426 -71.31 -151.06 -118.66
CA SER A 426 -70.26 -150.03 -118.63
C SER A 426 -70.79 -148.60 -118.52
N GLN A 427 -72.07 -148.37 -118.86
CA GLN A 427 -72.68 -147.04 -118.84
C GLN A 427 -73.13 -146.64 -117.43
N GLU A 428 -73.80 -147.54 -116.69
CA GLU A 428 -74.25 -147.31 -115.31
C GLU A 428 -73.08 -146.97 -114.37
N ALA A 429 -71.96 -147.69 -114.50
CA ALA A 429 -70.73 -147.41 -113.75
C ALA A 429 -70.14 -146.02 -114.06
N CYS A 430 -70.30 -145.53 -115.30
CA CYS A 430 -69.86 -144.19 -115.69
C CYS A 430 -70.77 -143.08 -115.14
N GLU A 431 -72.07 -143.33 -114.93
CA GLU A 431 -73.01 -142.36 -114.36
C GLU A 431 -72.71 -142.14 -112.87
N HIS A 432 -72.57 -143.22 -112.09
CA HIS A 432 -72.28 -143.14 -110.66
C HIS A 432 -70.95 -142.41 -110.35
N LEU A 433 -69.93 -142.59 -111.19
CA LEU A 433 -68.67 -141.85 -111.08
C LEU A 433 -68.82 -140.34 -111.37
N LYS A 434 -69.75 -139.92 -112.24
CA LYS A 434 -70.08 -138.49 -112.43
C LYS A 434 -70.75 -137.92 -111.19
N GLU A 435 -71.73 -138.61 -110.63
CA GLU A 435 -72.44 -138.15 -109.41
C GLU A 435 -71.48 -137.95 -108.24
N GLN A 436 -70.55 -138.89 -108.03
CA GLN A 436 -69.49 -138.77 -107.03
C GLN A 436 -68.57 -137.56 -107.30
N LEU A 437 -68.15 -137.35 -108.55
CA LEU A 437 -67.35 -136.18 -108.94
C LEU A 437 -68.09 -134.85 -108.73
N GLU A 438 -69.40 -134.79 -108.98
CA GLU A 438 -70.19 -133.59 -108.72
C GLU A 438 -70.43 -133.36 -107.22
N ALA A 439 -70.65 -134.42 -106.43
CA ALA A 439 -70.75 -134.32 -104.97
C ALA A 439 -69.44 -133.78 -104.36
N LEU A 440 -68.28 -134.27 -104.84
CA LEU A 440 -66.96 -133.77 -104.46
C LEU A 440 -66.74 -132.30 -104.89
N ARG A 441 -67.20 -131.90 -106.09
CA ARG A 441 -67.17 -130.49 -106.53
C ARG A 441 -68.02 -129.59 -105.63
N ARG A 442 -69.24 -129.99 -105.27
CA ARG A 442 -70.12 -129.25 -104.35
C ARG A 442 -69.49 -129.14 -102.95
N HIS A 443 -68.86 -130.19 -102.44
CA HIS A 443 -68.09 -130.15 -101.19
C HIS A 443 -66.91 -129.18 -101.27
N SER A 444 -66.13 -129.21 -102.35
CA SER A 444 -64.99 -128.31 -102.56
C SER A 444 -65.42 -126.83 -102.59
N LEU A 445 -66.53 -126.52 -103.27
CA LEU A 445 -67.11 -125.17 -103.30
C LEU A 445 -67.61 -124.75 -101.91
N SER A 446 -68.38 -125.59 -101.20
CA SER A 446 -68.84 -125.28 -99.84
C SER A 446 -67.68 -125.10 -98.86
N LEU A 447 -66.57 -125.81 -99.04
CA LEU A 447 -65.35 -125.63 -98.25
C LEU A 447 -64.70 -124.28 -98.58
N GLN A 448 -64.57 -123.93 -99.86
CA GLN A 448 -64.05 -122.65 -100.32
C GLN A 448 -64.89 -121.46 -99.82
N GLU A 449 -66.22 -121.58 -99.81
CA GLU A 449 -67.13 -120.61 -99.19
C GLU A 449 -66.98 -120.54 -97.66
N SER A 450 -66.61 -121.63 -96.99
CA SER A 450 -66.32 -121.61 -95.55
C SER A 450 -65.00 -120.90 -95.25
N CYS A 451 -63.95 -121.19 -96.03
CA CYS A 451 -62.64 -120.55 -95.90
C CYS A 451 -62.72 -119.04 -96.17
N THR A 452 -63.43 -118.62 -97.21
CA THR A 452 -63.62 -117.17 -97.51
C THR A 452 -64.43 -116.45 -96.43
N ARG A 453 -65.46 -117.08 -95.85
CA ARG A 453 -66.17 -116.53 -94.67
C ARG A 453 -65.27 -116.40 -93.44
N VAL A 454 -64.46 -117.42 -93.13
CA VAL A 454 -63.48 -117.33 -92.03
C VAL A 454 -62.43 -116.26 -92.32
N GLN A 455 -61.97 -116.12 -93.56
CA GLN A 455 -60.99 -115.11 -93.97
C GLN A 455 -61.56 -113.68 -93.88
N THR A 456 -62.83 -113.46 -94.23
CA THR A 456 -63.49 -112.15 -94.08
C THR A 456 -63.76 -111.78 -92.62
N LEU A 457 -64.13 -112.75 -91.76
CA LEU A 457 -64.22 -112.53 -90.31
C LEU A 457 -62.85 -112.25 -89.68
N ASN A 458 -61.79 -112.92 -90.16
CA ASN A 458 -60.43 -112.68 -89.68
C ASN A 458 -59.92 -111.29 -90.07
N THR A 459 -60.15 -110.84 -91.32
CA THR A 459 -59.77 -109.48 -91.73
C THR A 459 -60.62 -108.40 -91.05
N GLN A 460 -61.91 -108.65 -90.78
CA GLN A 460 -62.73 -107.77 -89.94
C GLN A 460 -62.14 -107.63 -88.53
N LEU A 461 -61.83 -108.75 -87.85
CA LEU A 461 -61.19 -108.72 -86.53
C LEU A 461 -59.82 -108.05 -86.53
N GLN A 462 -59.01 -108.20 -87.59
CA GLN A 462 -57.75 -107.47 -87.73
C GLN A 462 -57.96 -105.96 -87.90
N VAL A 463 -58.97 -105.53 -88.66
CA VAL A 463 -59.33 -104.10 -88.82
C VAL A 463 -59.89 -103.54 -87.51
N GLU A 464 -60.72 -104.29 -86.79
CA GLU A 464 -61.21 -103.91 -85.45
C GLU A 464 -60.04 -103.78 -84.47
N GLN A 465 -59.13 -104.76 -84.41
CA GLN A 465 -57.92 -104.71 -83.57
C GLN A 465 -57.00 -103.53 -83.93
N ALA A 466 -56.82 -103.22 -85.22
CA ALA A 466 -56.09 -102.04 -85.68
C ALA A 466 -56.79 -100.73 -85.29
N SER A 467 -58.12 -100.67 -85.37
CA SER A 467 -58.91 -99.49 -84.99
C SER A 467 -58.89 -99.27 -83.47
N LEU A 468 -59.00 -100.33 -82.67
CA LEU A 468 -58.99 -100.28 -81.21
C LEU A 468 -57.59 -99.96 -80.68
N SER A 469 -56.53 -100.51 -81.28
CA SER A 469 -55.16 -100.15 -80.91
C SER A 469 -54.80 -98.71 -81.32
N SER A 470 -55.31 -98.21 -82.46
CA SER A 470 -55.21 -96.80 -82.85
C SER A 470 -55.96 -95.88 -81.88
N GLN A 471 -57.20 -96.23 -81.50
CA GLN A 471 -57.99 -95.49 -80.51
C GLN A 471 -57.32 -95.50 -79.13
N HIS A 472 -56.79 -96.65 -78.69
CA HIS A 472 -56.04 -96.77 -77.43
C HIS A 472 -54.78 -95.91 -77.45
N ALA A 473 -54.00 -95.92 -78.54
CA ALA A 473 -52.84 -95.06 -78.71
C ALA A 473 -53.22 -93.56 -78.67
N ALA A 474 -54.33 -93.17 -79.30
CA ALA A 474 -54.85 -91.81 -79.27
C ALA A 474 -55.36 -91.39 -77.88
N VAL A 475 -55.94 -92.31 -77.10
CA VAL A 475 -56.33 -92.07 -75.70
C VAL A 475 -55.09 -91.93 -74.82
N VAL A 476 -54.10 -92.83 -74.93
CA VAL A 476 -52.85 -92.74 -74.15
C VAL A 476 -52.07 -91.45 -74.47
N ALA A 477 -52.02 -91.03 -75.74
CA ALA A 477 -51.44 -89.75 -76.12
C ALA A 477 -52.19 -88.55 -75.51
N ARG A 478 -53.52 -88.58 -75.49
CA ARG A 478 -54.32 -87.54 -74.82
C ARG A 478 -54.14 -87.54 -73.30
N CYS A 479 -53.98 -88.71 -72.67
CA CYS A 479 -53.65 -88.80 -71.25
C CYS A 479 -52.29 -88.17 -70.97
N SER A 480 -51.23 -88.55 -71.69
CA SER A 480 -49.89 -87.98 -71.46
C SER A 480 -49.81 -86.48 -71.81
N GLU A 481 -50.55 -86.01 -72.82
CA GLU A 481 -50.74 -84.57 -73.06
C GLU A 481 -51.42 -83.88 -71.87
N SER A 482 -52.43 -84.51 -71.25
CA SER A 482 -53.14 -83.93 -70.09
C SER A 482 -52.29 -83.94 -68.83
N GLU A 483 -51.52 -85.01 -68.59
CA GLU A 483 -50.54 -85.12 -67.50
C GLU A 483 -49.44 -84.07 -67.64
N ALA A 484 -48.92 -83.87 -68.86
CA ALA A 484 -47.94 -82.82 -69.15
C ALA A 484 -48.51 -81.41 -68.91
N ARG A 485 -49.79 -81.16 -69.25
CA ARG A 485 -50.47 -79.88 -68.96
C ARG A 485 -50.69 -79.69 -67.45
N CYS A 486 -51.07 -80.73 -66.72
CA CYS A 486 -51.17 -80.68 -65.25
C CYS A 486 -49.80 -80.40 -64.61
N ALA A 487 -48.74 -81.08 -65.05
CA ALA A 487 -47.38 -80.84 -64.57
C ALA A 487 -46.87 -79.42 -64.90
N ALA A 488 -47.24 -78.86 -66.06
CA ALA A 488 -46.95 -77.47 -66.41
C ALA A 488 -47.69 -76.47 -65.51
N LEU A 489 -49.00 -76.64 -65.30
CA LEU A 489 -49.79 -75.79 -64.41
C LEU A 489 -49.35 -75.90 -62.94
N GLU A 490 -48.91 -77.09 -62.51
CA GLU A 490 -48.27 -77.27 -61.21
C GLU A 490 -46.92 -76.53 -61.11
N ALA A 491 -46.11 -76.55 -62.17
CA ALA A 491 -44.84 -75.82 -62.22
C ALA A 491 -45.08 -74.30 -62.19
N GLU A 492 -46.03 -73.79 -62.97
CA GLU A 492 -46.48 -72.40 -62.93
C GLU A 492 -46.99 -72.02 -61.53
N SER A 493 -47.85 -72.83 -60.90
CA SER A 493 -48.31 -72.59 -59.53
C SER A 493 -47.18 -72.57 -58.50
N LYS A 494 -46.11 -73.35 -58.72
CA LYS A 494 -44.90 -73.36 -57.86
C LYS A 494 -44.00 -72.15 -58.13
N VAL A 495 -44.02 -71.57 -59.34
CA VAL A 495 -43.38 -70.28 -59.65
C VAL A 495 -44.16 -69.13 -59.01
N TRP A 496 -45.48 -69.05 -59.21
CA TRP A 496 -46.32 -68.03 -58.57
C TRP A 496 -46.24 -68.05 -57.03
N ALA A 497 -46.09 -69.23 -56.42
CA ALA A 497 -45.85 -69.37 -54.98
C ALA A 497 -44.51 -68.73 -54.56
N ARG A 498 -43.42 -69.01 -55.29
CA ARG A 498 -42.10 -68.41 -55.04
C ARG A 498 -42.09 -66.90 -55.25
N GLU A 499 -42.69 -66.41 -56.34
CA GLU A 499 -42.80 -64.97 -56.59
C GLU A 499 -43.58 -64.27 -55.46
N ARG A 500 -44.64 -64.91 -54.95
CA ARG A 500 -45.36 -64.43 -53.76
C ARG A 500 -44.46 -64.42 -52.52
N GLU A 501 -43.75 -65.51 -52.22
CA GLU A 501 -42.81 -65.59 -51.09
C GLU A 501 -41.70 -64.53 -51.19
N GLU A 502 -41.11 -64.34 -52.37
CA GLU A 502 -40.11 -63.31 -52.65
C GLU A 502 -40.68 -61.88 -52.54
N SER A 503 -41.94 -61.66 -52.94
CA SER A 503 -42.59 -60.35 -52.75
C SER A 503 -42.87 -60.06 -51.27
N VAL A 504 -43.23 -61.07 -50.49
CA VAL A 504 -43.36 -60.96 -49.03
C VAL A 504 -42.00 -60.69 -48.40
N ALA A 505 -40.95 -61.43 -48.77
CA ALA A 505 -39.59 -61.18 -48.29
C ALA A 505 -39.10 -59.77 -48.62
N ARG A 506 -39.39 -59.25 -49.83
CA ARG A 506 -39.13 -57.85 -50.23
C ARG A 506 -39.92 -56.85 -49.39
N MET A 507 -41.21 -57.08 -49.14
CA MET A 507 -42.02 -56.21 -48.27
C MET A 507 -41.56 -56.23 -46.81
N GLU A 508 -41.16 -57.39 -46.27
CA GLU A 508 -40.62 -57.47 -44.92
C GLU A 508 -39.22 -56.83 -44.80
N ALA A 509 -38.38 -56.91 -45.84
CA ALA A 509 -37.09 -56.22 -45.87
C ALA A 509 -37.31 -54.70 -45.83
N LEU A 510 -38.17 -54.17 -46.70
CA LEU A 510 -38.57 -52.76 -46.70
C LEU A 510 -39.20 -52.34 -45.37
N ARG A 511 -40.00 -53.21 -44.73
CA ARG A 511 -40.54 -52.95 -43.39
C ARG A 511 -39.44 -52.87 -42.34
N ARG A 512 -38.48 -53.80 -42.31
CA ARG A 512 -37.35 -53.78 -41.37
C ARG A 512 -36.47 -52.55 -41.57
N ASP A 513 -36.29 -52.10 -42.81
CA ASP A 513 -35.55 -50.87 -43.12
C ASP A 513 -36.35 -49.61 -42.75
N HIS A 514 -37.67 -49.60 -42.90
CA HIS A 514 -38.51 -48.54 -42.35
C HIS A 514 -38.46 -48.50 -40.81
N GLU A 515 -38.56 -49.66 -40.13
CA GLU A 515 -38.41 -49.77 -38.67
C GLU A 515 -37.03 -49.24 -38.22
N ARG A 516 -35.94 -49.61 -38.91
CA ARG A 516 -34.59 -49.05 -38.69
C ARG A 516 -34.55 -47.54 -38.86
N MET A 517 -35.15 -47.00 -39.93
CA MET A 517 -35.20 -45.55 -40.18
C MET A 517 -36.00 -44.81 -39.09
N THR A 518 -37.17 -45.32 -38.69
CA THR A 518 -37.94 -44.71 -37.59
C THR A 518 -37.20 -44.74 -36.25
N ALA A 519 -36.47 -45.82 -35.95
CA ALA A 519 -35.63 -45.91 -34.76
C ALA A 519 -34.40 -44.98 -34.80
N LEU A 520 -33.91 -44.63 -36.00
CA LEU A 520 -32.88 -43.59 -36.17
C LEU A 520 -33.47 -42.19 -36.03
N GLN A 521 -34.65 -41.93 -36.59
CA GLN A 521 -35.36 -40.66 -36.45
C GLN A 521 -35.68 -40.37 -34.97
N GLN A 522 -36.23 -41.34 -34.24
CA GLN A 522 -36.50 -41.20 -32.79
C GLN A 522 -35.25 -40.91 -31.96
N ARG A 523 -34.08 -41.47 -32.33
CA ARG A 523 -32.80 -41.14 -31.67
C ARG A 523 -32.36 -39.72 -31.99
N GLN A 524 -32.47 -39.31 -33.25
CA GLN A 524 -32.13 -37.94 -33.68
C GLN A 524 -33.07 -36.91 -33.05
N GLU A 525 -34.36 -37.23 -32.88
CA GLU A 525 -35.33 -36.41 -32.16
C GLU A 525 -34.91 -36.22 -30.69
N VAL A 526 -34.60 -37.30 -29.96
CA VAL A 526 -34.10 -37.20 -28.57
C VAL A 526 -32.75 -36.50 -28.47
N GLU A 527 -31.81 -36.74 -29.39
CA GLU A 527 -30.51 -36.06 -29.44
C GLU A 527 -30.67 -34.54 -29.67
N LEU A 528 -31.65 -34.13 -30.50
CA LEU A 528 -32.00 -32.73 -30.73
C LEU A 528 -32.72 -32.09 -29.54
N GLU A 529 -33.65 -32.81 -28.90
CA GLU A 529 -34.30 -32.36 -27.65
C GLU A 529 -33.27 -32.15 -26.54
N GLU A 530 -32.35 -33.11 -26.33
CA GLU A 530 -31.24 -32.97 -25.40
C GLU A 530 -30.35 -31.75 -25.72
N LEU A 531 -30.07 -31.47 -27.00
CA LEU A 531 -29.27 -30.31 -27.41
C LEU A 531 -30.02 -28.98 -27.20
N LEU A 532 -31.34 -28.96 -27.41
CA LEU A 532 -32.20 -27.82 -27.12
C LEU A 532 -32.27 -27.56 -25.60
N ASP A 533 -32.38 -28.60 -24.79
CA ASP A 533 -32.34 -28.50 -23.32
C ASP A 533 -30.99 -27.99 -22.84
N LYS A 534 -29.88 -28.55 -23.32
CA LYS A 534 -28.52 -28.06 -23.02
C LYS A 534 -28.35 -26.60 -23.45
N HIS A 535 -28.89 -26.19 -24.61
CA HIS A 535 -28.90 -24.79 -25.03
C HIS A 535 -29.76 -23.91 -24.10
N SER A 536 -30.92 -24.38 -23.64
CA SER A 536 -31.79 -23.66 -22.72
C SER A 536 -31.12 -23.42 -21.37
N GLN A 537 -30.44 -24.44 -20.83
CA GLN A 537 -29.67 -24.39 -19.59
C GLN A 537 -28.45 -23.46 -19.73
N LEU A 538 -27.72 -23.52 -20.84
CA LEU A 538 -26.64 -22.56 -21.11
C LEU A 538 -27.17 -21.12 -21.24
N ARG A 539 -28.37 -20.91 -21.80
CA ARG A 539 -29.03 -19.59 -21.81
C ARG A 539 -29.47 -19.12 -20.42
N SER A 540 -30.00 -19.99 -19.55
CA SER A 540 -30.33 -19.60 -18.17
C SER A 540 -29.08 -19.30 -17.36
N ASN A 541 -28.02 -20.10 -17.52
CA ASN A 541 -26.76 -19.93 -16.83
C ASN A 541 -26.09 -18.61 -17.26
N ASN A 542 -26.01 -18.33 -18.57
CA ASN A 542 -25.52 -17.03 -19.07
C ASN A 542 -26.33 -15.85 -18.53
N ARG A 543 -27.68 -15.93 -18.51
CA ARG A 543 -28.52 -14.88 -17.90
C ARG A 543 -28.23 -14.68 -16.41
N SER A 544 -27.98 -15.76 -15.66
CA SER A 544 -27.62 -15.66 -14.24
C SER A 544 -26.21 -15.10 -14.01
N LEU A 545 -25.24 -15.45 -14.88
CA LEU A 545 -23.89 -14.90 -14.84
C LEU A 545 -23.89 -13.42 -15.22
N GLU A 546 -24.62 -13.01 -16.25
CA GLU A 546 -24.81 -11.59 -16.58
C GLU A 546 -25.49 -10.82 -15.43
N ALA A 547 -26.45 -11.43 -14.73
CA ALA A 547 -27.07 -10.81 -13.56
C ALA A 547 -26.07 -10.63 -12.41
N GLN A 548 -25.27 -11.65 -12.11
CA GLN A 548 -24.18 -11.58 -11.13
C GLN A 548 -23.11 -10.55 -11.53
N HIS A 549 -22.75 -10.44 -12.82
CA HIS A 549 -21.85 -9.40 -13.31
C HIS A 549 -22.44 -7.99 -13.10
N ARG A 550 -23.71 -7.76 -13.44
CA ARG A 550 -24.39 -6.47 -13.18
C ARG A 550 -24.49 -6.14 -11.69
N GLU A 551 -24.69 -7.15 -10.84
CA GLU A 551 -24.69 -6.98 -9.38
C GLU A 551 -23.29 -6.65 -8.84
N LEU A 552 -22.24 -7.31 -9.33
CA LEU A 552 -20.84 -6.99 -8.99
C LEU A 552 -20.43 -5.61 -9.51
N GLU A 553 -20.88 -5.20 -10.69
CA GLU A 553 -20.70 -3.83 -11.21
C GLU A 553 -21.43 -2.78 -10.37
N ALA A 554 -22.61 -3.09 -9.83
CA ALA A 554 -23.34 -2.21 -8.91
C ALA A 554 -22.58 -2.06 -7.59
N ARG A 555 -22.22 -3.17 -6.94
CA ARG A 555 -21.42 -3.19 -5.71
C ARG A 555 -20.05 -2.52 -5.89
N TYR A 556 -19.44 -2.59 -7.07
CA TYR A 556 -18.19 -1.90 -7.37
C TYR A 556 -18.37 -0.37 -7.48
N LYS A 557 -19.52 0.11 -7.97
CA LYS A 557 -19.87 1.54 -7.97
C LYS A 557 -20.17 2.02 -6.55
N GLU A 558 -20.98 1.27 -5.80
CA GLU A 558 -21.25 1.54 -4.38
C GLU A 558 -19.94 1.68 -3.57
N LEU A 559 -18.97 0.76 -3.77
CA LEU A 559 -17.65 0.82 -3.12
C LEU A 559 -16.75 1.97 -3.63
N LEU A 560 -16.97 2.50 -4.84
CA LEU A 560 -16.29 3.71 -5.33
C LEU A 560 -16.90 4.96 -4.71
N ASP A 561 -18.22 5.04 -4.62
CA ASP A 561 -18.97 6.16 -4.04
C ASP A 561 -18.72 6.26 -2.52
N ASP A 562 -18.75 5.12 -1.80
CA ASP A 562 -18.31 5.00 -0.41
C ASP A 562 -16.85 5.46 -0.23
N LYS A 563 -15.96 5.08 -1.15
CA LYS A 563 -14.55 5.51 -1.12
C LYS A 563 -14.43 7.02 -1.30
N THR A 564 -15.17 7.64 -2.23
CA THR A 564 -15.16 9.11 -2.36
C THR A 564 -15.71 9.78 -1.11
N HIS A 565 -16.79 9.28 -0.53
CA HIS A 565 -17.35 9.78 0.73
C HIS A 565 -16.48 9.54 1.97
N LEU A 566 -15.58 8.56 1.95
CA LEU A 566 -14.55 8.39 2.96
C LEU A 566 -13.38 9.35 2.75
N GLU A 567 -12.95 9.58 1.50
CA GLU A 567 -11.93 10.58 1.19
C GLU A 567 -12.40 12.03 1.47
N GLU A 568 -13.68 12.33 1.25
CA GLU A 568 -14.32 13.62 1.60
C GLU A 568 -14.27 13.84 3.11
N ARG A 569 -14.76 12.88 3.92
CA ARG A 569 -14.65 12.93 5.38
C ARG A 569 -13.21 12.98 5.87
N GLU A 570 -12.29 12.30 5.18
CA GLU A 570 -10.86 12.43 5.45
C GLU A 570 -10.29 13.83 5.17
N ARG A 571 -10.87 14.60 4.23
CA ARG A 571 -10.49 16.00 3.97
C ARG A 571 -11.12 16.92 5.02
N GLU A 572 -12.40 16.74 5.35
CA GLU A 572 -13.08 17.44 6.45
C GLU A 572 -12.31 17.30 7.77
N MET A 573 -12.03 16.06 8.19
CA MET A 573 -11.25 15.75 9.40
C MET A 573 -9.76 16.21 9.33
N LYS A 574 -9.26 16.66 8.17
CA LYS A 574 -7.94 17.31 8.05
C LYS A 574 -8.08 18.82 8.20
N MET A 575 -9.05 19.44 7.53
CA MET A 575 -9.39 20.86 7.69
C MET A 575 -9.70 21.19 9.17
N GLU A 576 -10.53 20.40 9.85
CA GLU A 576 -10.84 20.58 11.28
C GLU A 576 -9.59 20.53 12.17
N ARG A 577 -8.60 19.70 11.82
CA ARG A 577 -7.32 19.61 12.57
C ARG A 577 -6.45 20.82 12.30
N GLU A 578 -6.32 21.24 11.05
CA GLU A 578 -5.58 22.44 10.67
C GLU A 578 -6.19 23.71 11.29
N GLU A 579 -7.53 23.79 11.35
CA GLU A 579 -8.23 24.87 12.06
C GLU A 579 -8.01 24.82 13.58
N MET A 580 -8.10 23.64 14.21
CA MET A 580 -7.84 23.47 15.63
C MET A 580 -6.37 23.73 16.01
N GLU A 581 -5.42 23.37 15.16
CA GLU A 581 -4.01 23.71 15.32
C GLU A 581 -3.75 25.21 15.13
N ALA A 582 -4.37 25.84 14.13
CA ALA A 582 -4.32 27.29 13.96
C ALA A 582 -4.96 28.01 15.17
N ASP A 583 -6.05 27.49 15.73
CA ASP A 583 -6.69 28.08 16.89
C ASP A 583 -5.88 27.87 18.19
N ALA A 584 -5.17 26.75 18.32
CA ALA A 584 -4.17 26.56 19.36
C ALA A 584 -2.99 27.54 19.23
N GLN A 585 -2.52 27.81 18.00
CA GLN A 585 -1.49 28.83 17.73
C GLN A 585 -1.99 30.23 18.14
N ARG A 586 -3.20 30.62 17.72
CA ARG A 586 -3.84 31.90 18.12
C ARG A 586 -4.07 32.00 19.63
N ARG A 587 -4.21 30.88 20.36
CA ARG A 587 -4.32 30.87 21.83
C ARG A 587 -2.94 31.12 22.46
N LEU A 588 -1.91 30.40 22.00
CA LEU A 588 -0.51 30.61 22.42
C LEU A 588 -0.01 32.04 22.14
N GLU A 589 -0.47 32.68 21.06
CA GLU A 589 -0.16 34.08 20.75
C GLU A 589 -0.79 35.05 21.76
N ARG A 590 -2.09 34.89 22.05
CA ARG A 590 -2.79 35.67 23.09
C ARG A 590 -2.19 35.44 24.48
N GLU A 591 -1.74 34.22 24.79
CA GLU A 591 -1.04 33.92 26.05
C GLU A 591 0.28 34.70 26.17
N ARG A 592 1.10 34.73 25.11
CA ARG A 592 2.34 35.55 25.07
C ARG A 592 2.06 37.05 25.16
N GLU A 593 0.94 37.53 24.61
CA GLU A 593 0.52 38.93 24.75
C GLU A 593 0.08 39.24 26.17
N LEU A 594 -0.68 38.34 26.82
CA LEU A 594 -1.03 38.45 28.23
C LEU A 594 0.19 38.35 29.15
N GLU A 595 1.24 37.60 28.79
CA GLU A 595 2.52 37.58 29.50
C GLU A 595 3.26 38.92 29.38
N ARG A 596 3.40 39.48 28.16
CA ARG A 596 3.99 40.82 27.96
C ARG A 596 3.22 41.90 28.75
N LEU A 597 1.89 41.88 28.71
CA LEU A 597 1.05 42.83 29.44
C LEU A 597 1.15 42.65 30.96
N LYS A 598 1.41 41.44 31.48
CA LYS A 598 1.74 41.23 32.89
C LYS A 598 3.12 41.81 33.23
N GLU A 599 4.15 41.53 32.43
CA GLU A 599 5.49 42.11 32.62
C GLU A 599 5.44 43.65 32.65
N ASP A 600 4.73 44.27 31.72
CA ASP A 600 4.58 45.73 31.68
C ASP A 600 3.73 46.28 32.84
N ASN A 601 2.72 45.53 33.31
CA ASN A 601 2.00 45.89 34.53
C ASN A 601 2.91 45.80 35.77
N GLU A 602 3.74 44.76 35.89
CA GLU A 602 4.71 44.59 36.98
C GLU A 602 5.79 45.68 36.94
N ARG A 603 6.29 46.06 35.75
CA ARG A 603 7.19 47.21 35.54
C ARG A 603 6.55 48.52 36.01
N LEU A 604 5.31 48.79 35.61
CA LEU A 604 4.57 49.98 36.05
C LEU A 604 4.29 49.98 37.55
N GLN A 605 3.97 48.83 38.14
CA GLN A 605 3.83 48.70 39.60
C GLN A 605 5.15 48.91 40.35
N ALA A 606 6.28 48.48 39.79
CA ALA A 606 7.61 48.74 40.36
C ALA A 606 7.90 50.24 40.36
N GLN A 607 7.71 50.91 39.21
CA GLN A 607 7.86 52.37 39.09
C GLN A 607 6.93 53.15 40.03
N GLN A 608 5.70 52.69 40.23
CA GLN A 608 4.78 53.28 41.23
C GLN A 608 5.30 53.11 42.66
N LYS A 609 5.86 51.94 43.02
CA LYS A 609 6.45 51.69 44.35
C LYS A 609 7.71 52.54 44.58
N GLU A 610 8.55 52.71 43.56
CA GLU A 610 9.73 53.60 43.59
C GLU A 610 9.34 55.08 43.68
N GLY A 611 8.28 55.50 42.97
CA GLY A 611 7.70 56.84 43.09
C GLY A 611 7.13 57.13 44.48
N LEU A 612 6.46 56.16 45.10
CA LEU A 612 5.96 56.28 46.48
C LEU A 612 7.10 56.28 47.52
N ALA A 613 8.15 55.47 47.30
CA ALA A 613 9.33 55.44 48.17
C ALA A 613 10.09 56.78 48.13
N SER A 614 10.39 57.29 46.94
CA SER A 614 11.04 58.59 46.77
C SER A 614 10.17 59.76 47.27
N GLN A 615 8.83 59.67 47.16
CA GLN A 615 7.94 60.64 47.82
C GLN A 615 8.04 60.57 49.35
N ALA A 616 8.12 59.38 49.95
CA ALA A 616 8.31 59.22 51.39
C ALA A 616 9.68 59.74 51.86
N GLU A 617 10.75 59.50 51.09
CA GLU A 617 12.09 60.06 51.35
C GLU A 617 12.10 61.60 51.29
N LEU A 618 11.46 62.20 50.29
CA LEU A 618 11.32 63.67 50.19
C LEU A 618 10.48 64.25 51.34
N LEU A 619 9.46 63.54 51.81
CA LEU A 619 8.67 63.94 52.98
C LEU A 619 9.48 63.82 54.28
N ALA A 620 10.32 62.79 54.40
CA ALA A 620 11.25 62.61 55.53
C ALA A 620 12.29 63.73 55.56
N GLN A 621 13.01 63.97 54.46
CA GLN A 621 13.94 65.10 54.29
C GLN A 621 13.26 66.44 54.58
N GLY A 622 12.04 66.64 54.09
CA GLY A 622 11.24 67.82 54.40
C GLY A 622 10.90 67.97 55.89
N SER A 623 10.80 66.86 56.65
CA SER A 623 10.62 66.88 58.10
C SER A 623 11.93 67.13 58.85
N GLU A 624 13.05 66.57 58.38
CA GLU A 624 14.39 66.79 58.91
C GLU A 624 14.79 68.27 58.76
N LEU A 625 14.65 68.84 57.56
CA LEU A 625 14.92 70.27 57.30
C LEU A 625 14.03 71.20 58.13
N ARG A 626 12.77 70.81 58.44
CA ARG A 626 11.92 71.56 59.40
C ARG A 626 12.44 71.42 60.83
N GLY A 627 12.97 70.26 61.21
CA GLY A 627 13.64 70.04 62.49
C GLY A 627 14.91 70.88 62.64
N GLU A 628 15.80 70.86 61.63
CA GLU A 628 17.02 71.67 61.58
C GLU A 628 16.71 73.17 61.61
N LEU A 629 15.71 73.62 60.86
CA LEU A 629 15.24 75.01 60.90
C LEU A 629 14.71 75.38 62.29
N SER A 630 13.95 74.50 62.94
CA SER A 630 13.42 74.72 64.29
C SER A 630 14.53 74.75 65.34
N ALA A 631 15.53 73.85 65.25
CA ALA A 631 16.71 73.84 66.10
C ALA A 631 17.56 75.11 65.90
N SER A 632 17.73 75.55 64.64
CA SER A 632 18.43 76.79 64.30
C SER A 632 17.69 78.03 64.81
N GLN A 633 16.35 78.01 64.81
CA GLN A 633 15.53 79.06 65.43
C GLN A 633 15.67 79.06 66.96
N LEU A 634 15.68 77.89 67.61
CA LEU A 634 15.89 77.77 69.05
C LEU A 634 17.28 78.28 69.47
N GLU A 635 18.35 77.82 68.82
CA GLU A 635 19.71 78.33 69.07
C GLU A 635 19.83 79.83 68.75
N ARG A 636 19.14 80.35 67.72
CA ARG A 636 19.02 81.80 67.52
C ARG A 636 18.36 82.50 68.71
N THR A 637 17.20 82.03 69.20
CA THR A 637 16.51 82.66 70.34
C THR A 637 17.31 82.57 71.63
N ARG A 638 18.08 81.49 71.81
CA ARG A 638 19.03 81.33 72.90
C ARG A 638 20.15 82.37 72.81
N LEU A 639 20.80 82.50 71.66
CA LEU A 639 21.85 83.51 71.42
C LEU A 639 21.31 84.94 71.54
N GLU A 640 20.06 85.19 71.14
CA GLU A 640 19.38 86.49 71.37
C GLU A 640 19.17 86.76 72.88
N GLY A 641 18.87 85.74 73.68
CA GLY A 641 18.80 85.81 75.15
C GLY A 641 20.18 86.00 75.83
N GLU A 642 21.20 85.26 75.38
CA GLU A 642 22.59 85.45 75.84
C GLU A 642 23.07 86.88 75.50
N LEU A 643 22.74 87.39 74.31
CA LEU A 643 22.97 88.79 73.92
C LEU A 643 22.15 89.80 74.73
N SER A 644 20.93 89.48 75.20
CA SER A 644 20.17 90.38 76.06
C SER A 644 20.78 90.47 77.46
N GLY A 645 21.19 89.35 78.05
CA GLY A 645 21.93 89.34 79.33
C GLY A 645 23.28 90.06 79.25
N LEU A 646 23.99 89.95 78.12
CA LEU A 646 25.21 90.74 77.87
C LEU A 646 24.93 92.24 77.70
N ARG A 647 23.77 92.64 77.16
CA ARG A 647 23.35 94.05 77.11
C ARG A 647 22.96 94.58 78.49
N GLU A 648 22.23 93.80 79.29
CA GLU A 648 21.83 94.19 80.66
C GLU A 648 23.04 94.34 81.59
N THR A 649 23.99 93.39 81.53
CA THR A 649 25.25 93.48 82.29
C THR A 649 26.11 94.65 81.82
N ASN A 650 26.18 94.94 80.51
CA ASN A 650 26.86 96.12 80.01
C ASN A 650 26.17 97.43 80.49
N GLN A 651 24.84 97.51 80.42
CA GLN A 651 24.08 98.64 80.98
C GLN A 651 24.31 98.82 82.49
N SER A 652 24.38 97.73 83.26
CA SER A 652 24.66 97.81 84.70
C SER A 652 26.08 98.29 84.98
N LEU A 653 27.07 97.90 84.15
CA LEU A 653 28.44 98.42 84.19
C LEU A 653 28.55 99.89 83.77
N VAL A 654 27.75 100.34 82.79
CA VAL A 654 27.63 101.77 82.44
C VAL A 654 27.01 102.56 83.60
N LEU A 655 25.99 102.02 84.28
CA LEU A 655 25.37 102.66 85.44
C LEU A 655 26.31 102.70 86.65
N THR A 656 27.11 101.66 86.92
CA THR A 656 28.12 101.71 88.00
C THR A 656 29.29 102.63 87.64
N SER A 657 29.73 102.64 86.38
CA SER A 657 30.72 103.60 85.87
C SER A 657 30.22 105.05 86.00
N ALA A 658 28.96 105.33 85.68
CA ALA A 658 28.34 106.64 85.89
C ALA A 658 28.27 107.02 87.38
N ARG A 659 27.90 106.08 88.27
CA ARG A 659 27.92 106.30 89.74
C ARG A 659 29.34 106.59 90.26
N LEU A 660 30.35 105.84 89.81
CA LEU A 660 31.76 106.08 90.13
C LEU A 660 32.23 107.45 89.59
N THR A 661 31.78 107.83 88.40
CA THR A 661 32.07 109.16 87.81
C THR A 661 31.45 110.27 88.66
N SER A 662 30.21 110.11 89.14
CA SER A 662 29.59 111.07 90.06
C SER A 662 30.29 111.13 91.42
N GLN A 663 30.75 110.00 91.95
CA GLN A 663 31.57 109.96 93.18
C GLN A 663 32.92 110.67 92.97
N TYR A 664 33.57 110.47 91.83
CA TYR A 664 34.82 111.16 91.46
C TYR A 664 34.61 112.67 91.27
N GLN A 665 33.51 113.09 90.67
CA GLN A 665 33.12 114.50 90.57
C GLN A 665 32.90 115.12 91.95
N LEU A 666 32.16 114.45 92.84
CA LEU A 666 31.94 114.90 94.22
C LEU A 666 33.26 114.98 95.01
N LEU A 667 34.14 113.98 94.89
CA LEU A 667 35.47 114.02 95.50
C LEU A 667 36.34 115.15 94.96
N THR A 668 36.19 115.49 93.68
CA THR A 668 36.90 116.60 93.02
C THR A 668 36.35 117.96 93.47
N GLN A 669 35.03 118.09 93.66
CA GLN A 669 34.39 119.26 94.27
C GLN A 669 34.81 119.42 95.73
N LEU A 670 34.74 118.36 96.54
CA LEU A 670 35.21 118.40 97.93
C LEU A 670 36.69 118.74 98.03
N LYS A 671 37.53 118.18 97.16
CA LYS A 671 38.94 118.56 97.04
C LYS A 671 39.08 120.06 96.71
N GLY A 672 38.32 120.56 95.73
CA GLY A 672 38.30 121.97 95.36
C GLY A 672 37.93 122.87 96.54
N ASN A 673 36.84 122.56 97.24
CA ASN A 673 36.41 123.28 98.45
C ASN A 673 37.51 123.26 99.53
N MET A 674 38.15 122.12 99.79
CA MET A 674 39.27 122.05 100.75
C MET A 674 40.50 122.85 100.26
N GLU A 675 40.78 122.91 98.96
CA GLU A 675 41.83 123.75 98.38
C GLU A 675 41.47 125.25 98.43
N GLU A 676 40.18 125.61 98.40
CA GLU A 676 39.67 126.97 98.60
C GLU A 676 39.72 127.40 100.06
N GLU A 677 39.27 126.56 101.00
CA GLU A 677 39.39 126.79 102.44
C GLU A 677 40.87 126.92 102.86
N ASN A 678 41.76 126.06 102.37
CA ASN A 678 43.20 126.20 102.61
C ASN A 678 43.76 127.52 102.03
N ARG A 679 43.22 128.00 100.90
CA ARG A 679 43.62 129.29 100.31
C ARG A 679 43.13 130.45 101.16
N HIS A 680 41.90 130.42 101.65
CA HIS A 680 41.36 131.42 102.57
C HIS A 680 42.08 131.41 103.93
N LEU A 681 42.45 130.24 104.46
CA LEU A 681 43.31 130.14 105.63
C LEU A 681 44.71 130.71 105.36
N ALA A 682 45.28 130.52 104.16
CA ALA A 682 46.54 131.15 103.75
C ALA A 682 46.42 132.67 103.59
N GLU A 683 45.29 133.17 103.06
CA GLU A 683 44.98 134.60 102.94
C GLU A 683 44.77 135.27 104.31
N GLN A 684 44.08 134.59 105.23
CA GLN A 684 43.94 134.99 106.63
C GLN A 684 45.31 135.03 107.32
N ASN A 685 46.13 133.97 107.19
CA ASN A 685 47.50 133.97 107.71
C ASN A 685 48.36 135.09 107.09
N GLN A 686 48.24 135.35 105.78
CA GLN A 686 48.94 136.47 105.13
C GLN A 686 48.46 137.83 105.66
N SER A 687 47.18 137.95 106.03
CA SER A 687 46.59 139.18 106.57
C SER A 687 47.03 139.39 108.02
N LEU A 688 46.98 138.35 108.86
CA LEU A 688 47.56 138.34 110.21
C LEU A 688 49.07 138.63 110.19
N LEU A 689 49.80 138.19 109.17
CA LEU A 689 51.21 138.53 108.96
C LEU A 689 51.41 140.00 108.56
N LYS A 690 50.49 140.61 107.80
CA LYS A 690 50.50 142.06 107.51
C LYS A 690 50.16 142.85 108.77
N GLU A 691 49.18 142.42 109.56
CA GLU A 691 48.83 143.04 110.84
C GLU A 691 49.96 142.93 111.87
N ASN A 692 50.62 141.77 111.98
CA ASN A 692 51.81 141.63 112.83
C ASN A 692 52.95 142.56 112.38
N ARG A 693 53.17 142.75 111.07
CA ARG A 693 54.13 143.74 110.55
C ARG A 693 53.72 145.16 110.91
N ALA A 694 52.46 145.54 110.68
CA ALA A 694 51.94 146.87 111.03
C ALA A 694 51.95 147.14 112.54
N LEU A 695 51.73 146.12 113.38
CA LEU A 695 51.86 146.22 114.84
C LEU A 695 53.31 146.32 115.28
N LEU A 696 54.24 145.61 114.63
CA LEU A 696 55.68 145.78 114.85
C LEU A 696 56.14 147.18 114.44
N GLU A 697 55.71 147.67 113.27
CA GLU A 697 55.94 149.04 112.78
C GLU A 697 55.40 150.06 113.78
N GLN A 698 54.14 149.97 114.19
CA GLN A 698 53.58 150.83 115.25
C GLN A 698 54.31 150.69 116.59
N SER A 699 54.84 149.52 116.94
CA SER A 699 55.62 149.35 118.18
C SER A 699 56.98 150.05 118.10
N LEU A 700 57.61 150.04 116.93
CA LEU A 700 58.83 150.78 116.64
C LEU A 700 58.56 152.29 116.61
N GLU A 701 57.48 152.73 115.97
CA GLU A 701 57.04 154.12 115.98
C GLU A 701 56.75 154.63 117.39
N ARG A 702 56.00 153.89 118.21
CA ARG A 702 55.73 154.27 119.62
C ARG A 702 57.00 154.28 120.46
N ARG A 703 57.92 153.33 120.24
CA ARG A 703 59.24 153.32 120.89
C ARG A 703 60.07 154.54 120.49
N ASP A 704 60.04 154.92 119.22
CA ASP A 704 60.82 156.04 118.70
C ASP A 704 60.20 157.40 119.05
N GLN A 705 58.88 157.46 119.20
CA GLN A 705 58.14 158.54 119.87
C GLN A 705 58.50 158.64 121.37
N HIS A 706 58.63 157.52 122.08
CA HIS A 706 59.13 157.53 123.46
C HIS A 706 60.59 157.98 123.54
N TYR A 707 61.44 157.63 122.57
CA TYR A 707 62.81 158.17 122.50
C TYR A 707 62.84 159.67 122.18
N SER A 708 61.94 160.19 121.33
CA SER A 708 61.84 161.65 121.10
C SER A 708 61.32 162.39 122.33
N GLN A 709 60.27 161.88 122.99
CA GLN A 709 59.77 162.38 124.27
C GLN A 709 60.86 162.32 125.36
N GLN A 710 61.64 161.24 125.43
CA GLN A 710 62.75 161.12 126.38
C GLN A 710 63.84 162.17 126.12
N ARG A 711 64.12 162.48 124.85
CA ARG A 711 65.03 163.56 124.46
C ARG A 711 64.46 164.92 124.86
N GLU A 712 63.19 165.21 124.58
CA GLU A 712 62.51 166.43 125.06
C GLU A 712 62.54 166.54 126.58
N TYR A 713 62.32 165.44 127.34
CA TYR A 713 62.41 165.45 128.80
C TYR A 713 63.84 165.68 129.28
N GLN A 714 64.87 165.22 128.57
CA GLN A 714 66.27 165.54 128.87
C GLN A 714 66.58 167.03 128.58
N GLU A 715 66.02 167.58 127.50
CA GLU A 715 66.14 169.00 127.13
C GLU A 715 65.44 169.88 128.18
N LYS A 716 64.17 169.59 128.52
CA LYS A 716 63.39 170.23 129.60
C LYS A 716 64.05 170.08 130.97
N LEU A 717 64.70 168.95 131.27
CA LEU A 717 65.53 168.81 132.47
C LEU A 717 66.80 169.67 132.42
N SER A 718 67.36 169.94 131.24
CA SER A 718 68.48 170.89 131.08
C SER A 718 68.02 172.34 131.25
N GLU A 719 66.78 172.65 130.86
CA GLU A 719 66.13 173.95 131.04
C GLU A 719 65.77 174.18 132.51
N LEU A 720 65.08 173.24 133.16
CA LEU A 720 64.79 173.28 134.60
C LEU A 720 66.07 173.34 135.45
N ARG A 721 67.18 172.74 135.01
CA ARG A 721 68.50 172.94 135.65
C ARG A 721 69.00 174.38 135.49
N ARG A 722 68.85 174.99 134.30
CA ARG A 722 69.17 176.42 134.06
C ARG A 722 68.24 177.37 134.82
N GLU A 723 66.97 177.05 134.99
CA GLU A 723 66.00 177.88 135.72
C GLU A 723 66.17 177.75 137.23
N LYS A 724 66.38 176.53 137.73
CA LYS A 724 66.78 176.30 139.13
C LYS A 724 68.05 177.10 139.46
N GLN A 725 69.04 177.12 138.56
CA GLN A 725 70.26 177.92 138.74
C GLN A 725 69.92 179.42 138.92
N LYS A 726 69.14 180.01 137.99
CA LYS A 726 68.69 181.41 138.03
C LYS A 726 67.83 181.74 139.27
N LEU A 727 67.01 180.80 139.74
CA LEU A 727 66.15 180.97 140.91
C LEU A 727 66.93 180.88 142.21
N VAL A 728 67.88 179.95 142.31
CA VAL A 728 68.80 179.85 143.45
C VAL A 728 69.63 181.15 143.57
N GLU A 729 70.14 181.67 142.46
CA GLU A 729 70.83 182.98 142.43
C GLU A 729 69.94 184.11 142.99
N LYS A 730 68.68 184.22 142.54
CA LYS A 730 67.73 185.24 143.03
C LYS A 730 67.34 185.08 144.51
N ILE A 731 67.17 183.85 144.98
CA ILE A 731 66.78 183.57 146.37
C ILE A 731 67.96 183.84 147.32
N MET A 732 69.21 183.59 146.87
CA MET A 732 70.44 183.94 147.59
C MET A 732 70.64 185.45 147.79
N ASP A 733 70.04 186.31 146.97
CA ASP A 733 70.14 187.76 147.13
C ASP A 733 69.14 188.33 148.15
N GLN A 734 67.93 187.77 148.27
CA GLN A 734 66.87 188.33 149.13
C GLN A 734 67.11 188.09 150.63
N TYR A 735 67.49 186.87 151.04
CA TYR A 735 67.59 186.51 152.46
C TYR A 735 69.00 186.74 153.03
N ARG A 736 69.52 187.94 152.77
CA ARG A 736 70.82 188.46 153.24
C ARG A 736 70.72 189.28 154.54
N VAL A 737 69.49 189.45 155.07
CA VAL A 737 69.15 190.48 156.07
C VAL A 737 68.69 189.91 157.42
N LEU A 738 68.07 188.73 157.47
CA LEU A 738 67.62 188.07 158.71
C LEU A 738 67.64 186.53 158.56
N GLU A 739 68.49 185.72 159.20
CA GLU A 739 69.83 185.91 159.77
C GLU A 739 70.66 184.60 159.47
N PRO A 740 72.02 184.60 159.48
CA PRO A 740 72.74 183.99 158.33
C PRO A 740 73.42 182.59 158.47
N SER A 741 73.39 181.86 157.33
CA SER A 741 74.51 181.10 156.70
C SER A 741 74.92 179.71 157.28
N MET A 742 75.48 178.72 156.54
CA MET A 742 76.61 178.74 155.56
C MET A 742 76.55 177.70 154.38
N GLN A 743 77.55 177.76 153.48
CA GLN A 743 77.74 177.10 152.16
C GLN A 743 78.56 175.75 152.27
N PRO A 744 79.28 175.10 151.27
CA PRO A 744 79.77 175.46 149.90
C PRO A 744 79.66 174.32 148.76
N PRO A 745 80.65 173.97 147.87
CA PRO A 745 80.80 174.48 146.46
C PRO A 745 81.21 173.50 145.26
N ALA A 746 81.33 174.06 144.03
CA ALA A 746 82.31 173.75 142.91
C ALA A 746 82.22 172.44 142.01
N SER A 747 82.89 172.23 140.83
CA SER A 747 83.30 173.07 139.64
C SER A 747 83.99 172.28 138.45
N LYS A 748 84.13 172.89 137.23
CA LYS A 748 85.17 172.70 136.12
C LYS A 748 85.02 171.72 134.88
N ALA A 749 85.69 172.11 133.77
CA ALA A 749 86.40 171.33 132.69
C ALA A 749 85.87 171.28 131.21
N LYS A 750 86.68 170.73 130.27
CA LYS A 750 86.96 171.27 128.89
C LYS A 750 87.57 170.21 127.88
N LYS A 751 87.65 170.50 126.55
CA LYS A 751 88.39 169.79 125.42
C LYS A 751 87.72 168.52 124.77
N SER A 752 88.07 167.99 123.56
CA SER A 752 88.67 168.49 122.27
C SER A 752 88.77 167.36 121.18
N ASN A 753 89.24 167.68 119.96
CA ASN A 753 90.06 166.85 119.02
C ASN A 753 89.41 165.77 118.07
N TRP A 754 89.94 165.38 116.86
CA TRP A 754 90.92 165.99 115.91
C TRP A 754 91.25 165.24 114.57
N ILE A 755 90.64 164.10 114.20
CA ILE A 755 91.07 163.27 113.02
C ILE A 755 89.89 163.14 112.04
N ALA A 756 89.89 163.55 110.76
CA ALA A 756 90.90 163.98 109.78
C ALA A 756 91.71 162.86 109.08
N ASP A 757 91.56 162.80 107.75
CA ASP A 757 92.30 162.00 106.75
C ASP A 757 92.17 160.44 106.74
N ARG A 758 91.49 159.96 105.69
CA ARG A 758 92.10 159.13 104.63
C ARG A 758 93.03 157.99 105.06
N MET A 759 92.45 156.84 105.41
CA MET A 759 92.96 155.47 105.15
C MET A 759 91.91 154.45 105.64
N LYS A 760 91.87 153.18 105.19
CA LYS A 760 92.78 152.44 104.29
C LYS A 760 92.00 151.39 103.47
N LYS A 761 92.23 151.40 102.15
CA LYS A 761 92.37 150.27 101.21
C LYS A 761 91.42 149.08 101.32
N LEU A 762 90.70 148.70 100.27
CA LEU A 762 91.23 148.22 98.98
C LEU A 762 92.05 146.91 99.09
N ILE A 763 91.42 145.90 99.70
CA ILE A 763 91.61 144.46 99.47
C ILE A 763 90.16 143.96 99.27
N LYS A 764 89.70 143.36 98.16
CA LYS A 764 90.32 142.88 96.92
C LYS A 764 91.30 141.72 97.10
N PRO A 765 90.80 140.48 96.92
CA PRO A 765 91.01 139.79 95.64
C PRO A 765 90.12 140.31 94.47
N ARG A 766 90.50 140.34 93.18
CA ARG A 766 91.51 139.65 92.34
C ARG A 766 91.02 138.32 91.76
N GLY A 767 90.97 138.25 90.43
CA GLY A 767 90.68 137.03 89.64
C GLY A 767 89.17 136.72 89.54
N GLY A 768 88.69 136.31 88.36
CA GLY A 768 87.28 135.93 88.20
C GLY A 768 86.74 135.80 86.77
N VAL A 769 87.35 136.46 85.77
CA VAL A 769 87.06 136.12 84.35
C VAL A 769 87.81 134.84 84.01
N ARG A 770 87.09 133.72 83.99
CA ARG A 770 87.54 132.45 83.41
C ARG A 770 86.32 131.63 82.97
N GLU A 771 86.48 130.95 81.83
CA GLU A 771 85.62 129.93 81.20
C GLU A 771 84.31 129.51 81.93
N GLY A 772 83.14 129.45 81.28
CA GLY A 772 82.90 129.39 79.83
C GLY A 772 83.28 128.01 79.26
N ARG A 773 82.41 127.01 79.50
CA ARG A 773 82.67 125.55 79.53
C ARG A 773 83.41 125.16 80.84
N ALA A 774 82.80 124.43 81.77
CA ALA A 774 82.29 123.05 81.73
C ALA A 774 83.36 121.97 81.99
N LEU A 775 83.28 121.37 83.18
CA LEU A 775 83.41 119.93 83.43
C LEU A 775 82.27 119.59 84.43
N PHE A 776 81.38 118.62 84.22
CA PHE A 776 81.53 117.21 83.85
C PHE A 776 81.68 116.29 85.07
N THR A 777 80.53 115.83 85.56
CA THR A 777 80.29 114.45 86.01
C THR A 777 78.84 114.20 85.58
N ALA A 778 78.52 113.39 84.57
CA ALA A 778 78.85 111.98 84.34
C ALA A 778 78.23 111.08 85.43
N ALA A 779 77.49 110.01 85.14
CA ALA A 779 77.01 109.50 83.85
C ALA A 779 75.62 108.85 84.03
N GLY A 780 74.81 108.66 82.99
CA GLY A 780 75.06 108.99 81.57
C GLY A 780 73.83 108.77 80.69
N SER A 781 73.94 109.17 79.42
CA SER A 781 72.95 108.93 78.38
C SER A 781 73.59 108.18 77.22
N VAL A 782 73.52 106.86 77.27
CA VAL A 782 73.66 105.88 76.18
C VAL A 782 72.88 104.64 76.63
N GLU A 783 72.31 103.81 75.75
CA GLU A 783 72.54 103.68 74.31
C GLU A 783 71.24 103.25 73.60
N ASN A 784 71.04 103.68 72.35
CA ASN A 784 70.12 103.00 71.44
C ASN A 784 70.94 102.00 70.62
N ILE A 785 70.87 100.71 70.96
CA ILE A 785 71.34 99.64 70.08
C ILE A 785 70.23 98.63 69.84
N ALA A 786 70.16 98.30 68.55
CA ALA A 786 69.31 97.38 67.84
C ALA A 786 69.02 96.00 68.49
N ASP A 787 67.82 95.52 68.17
CA ASP A 787 67.51 94.20 67.62
C ASP A 787 67.68 92.88 68.40
N SER A 788 66.61 92.10 68.28
CA SER A 788 66.55 90.63 68.13
C SER A 788 66.61 89.70 69.34
N THR A 789 65.75 88.68 69.25
CA THR A 789 65.79 87.34 69.89
C THR A 789 65.88 87.30 71.41
N GLU A 790 64.82 86.97 72.15
CA GLU A 790 64.16 85.64 72.26
C GLU A 790 64.98 84.58 73.02
N PHE A 791 64.29 83.88 73.94
CA PHE A 791 64.82 82.93 74.93
C PHE A 791 65.79 83.55 75.97
N THR A 792 65.68 83.25 77.26
CA THR A 792 65.51 81.91 77.84
C THR A 792 64.52 81.80 79.02
N SER A 793 63.92 80.61 79.14
CA SER A 793 63.81 79.73 80.33
C SER A 793 63.88 80.29 81.76
N ASP A 794 63.10 79.79 82.74
CA ASP A 794 62.06 78.75 82.75
C ASP A 794 61.12 78.93 83.96
N THR A 795 59.86 78.49 83.85
CA THR A 795 59.14 77.70 84.89
C THR A 795 57.80 77.17 84.33
N HIS A 796 57.77 75.87 84.04
CA HIS A 796 56.68 74.88 84.15
C HIS A 796 55.19 75.31 84.26
N THR A 797 54.17 74.65 83.67
CA THR A 797 53.98 73.57 82.65
C THR A 797 52.45 73.31 82.54
N PRO A 798 51.89 72.73 81.46
CA PRO A 798 52.19 72.85 80.03
C PRO A 798 50.96 73.22 79.15
N HIS A 799 51.23 73.67 77.93
CA HIS A 799 50.32 73.95 76.78
C HIS A 799 49.84 72.62 76.11
N PRO A 800 48.91 72.52 75.10
CA PRO A 800 48.32 73.55 74.22
C PRO A 800 46.78 73.61 74.02
N ASP A 801 46.37 74.69 73.33
CA ASP A 801 45.05 74.98 72.75
C ASP A 801 44.65 74.11 71.51
N PRO A 802 43.39 74.18 71.02
CA PRO A 802 42.87 73.32 69.95
C PRO A 802 42.89 73.93 68.53
N ARG A 803 43.04 73.07 67.50
CA ARG A 803 42.27 73.11 66.22
C ARG A 803 42.72 72.05 65.20
N SER A 804 41.76 71.25 64.71
CA SER A 804 41.49 70.93 63.28
C SER A 804 41.17 69.45 62.98
N ALA A 805 39.90 69.21 62.61
CA ALA A 805 39.35 68.12 61.77
C ALA A 805 39.58 66.63 62.14
N PRO A 806 38.56 65.75 61.98
CA PRO A 806 38.65 64.34 62.38
C PRO A 806 38.89 63.37 61.21
N VAL A 807 39.72 62.34 61.44
CA VAL A 807 39.63 61.03 60.77
C VAL A 807 39.92 59.96 61.84
N SER A 808 39.11 58.89 61.89
CA SER A 808 39.31 57.79 62.84
C SER A 808 38.79 56.45 62.28
N PRO A 809 39.65 55.43 62.13
CA PRO A 809 39.24 54.07 61.81
C PRO A 809 39.06 53.18 63.06
N SER A 810 38.42 52.03 62.85
CA SER A 810 38.25 50.83 63.70
C SER A 810 39.59 50.27 64.28
N PRO A 811 39.68 49.23 65.18
CA PRO A 811 38.70 48.12 65.35
C PRO A 811 38.66 47.28 66.69
N ILE A 812 37.77 46.26 66.73
CA ILE A 812 37.98 44.85 67.18
C ILE A 812 37.99 44.33 68.67
N ARG A 813 37.16 43.27 68.89
CA ARG A 813 37.26 42.06 69.78
C ARG A 813 36.95 42.01 71.31
N LYS A 814 35.90 41.21 71.60
CA LYS A 814 35.82 40.00 72.49
C LYS A 814 35.66 40.09 74.04
N ALA A 815 34.42 39.75 74.47
CA ALA A 815 34.05 38.64 75.39
C ALA A 815 34.50 38.70 76.88
N PRO A 816 34.04 37.79 77.81
CA PRO A 816 33.12 36.65 77.68
C PRO A 816 32.02 36.52 78.77
N SER A 817 31.26 35.40 78.70
CA SER A 817 30.48 34.71 79.77
C SER A 817 29.28 35.42 80.44
N GLN A 818 28.30 34.79 81.10
CA GLN A 818 27.61 33.46 81.07
C GLN A 818 26.95 33.26 82.46
N THR A 819 25.62 33.14 82.56
CA THR A 819 24.93 32.40 83.66
C THR A 819 23.43 32.21 83.35
N ASP A 820 22.86 31.10 83.82
CA ASP A 820 21.43 30.75 83.73
C ASP A 820 20.64 31.17 85.00
N ILE A 821 19.30 31.08 84.97
CA ILE A 821 18.46 30.38 86.00
C ILE A 821 16.92 30.52 85.75
N SER A 822 16.26 29.36 85.70
CA SER A 822 14.86 28.98 86.08
C SER A 822 13.60 29.82 85.77
N ALA A 823 12.58 29.12 85.25
CA ALA A 823 11.14 29.41 85.44
C ALA A 823 10.58 28.65 86.69
N PRO A 824 9.29 28.78 87.09
CA PRO A 824 8.22 27.95 86.49
C PRO A 824 6.77 28.52 86.54
N GLY A 825 5.81 27.83 85.88
CA GLY A 825 4.35 28.04 86.06
C GLY A 825 3.48 27.20 85.08
N THR A 826 2.55 26.38 85.58
CA THR A 826 1.65 25.47 84.79
C THR A 826 0.41 25.10 85.64
N PRO A 827 -0.76 24.68 85.09
CA PRO A 827 -1.01 23.36 84.42
C PRO A 827 -1.74 23.50 83.04
N ALA A 828 -1.68 22.59 82.05
CA ALA A 828 -1.88 21.12 81.96
C ALA A 828 -3.38 20.70 81.81
N MET A 829 -3.80 19.69 81.02
CA MET A 829 -3.10 18.58 80.33
C MET A 829 -3.49 18.50 78.80
N ARG A 830 -3.40 17.44 77.97
CA ARG A 830 -3.06 15.99 78.10
C ARG A 830 -2.54 15.36 76.77
N SER A 831 -2.67 14.03 76.64
CA SER A 831 -2.18 13.04 75.64
C SER A 831 -2.53 13.24 74.15
N GLY A 832 -1.76 12.66 73.19
CA GLY A 832 -0.46 11.98 73.33
C GLY A 832 -0.02 11.00 72.21
N SER A 833 1.14 10.35 72.43
CA SER A 833 1.79 9.24 71.67
C SER A 833 2.50 9.57 70.33
N GLY A 834 3.62 8.86 70.03
CA GLY A 834 4.08 8.67 68.63
C GLY A 834 5.56 8.88 68.21
N GLY A 835 6.53 8.09 68.73
CA GLY A 835 7.70 7.57 67.98
C GLY A 835 8.69 8.47 67.17
N ARG A 836 9.98 8.44 67.54
CA ARG A 836 11.11 8.95 66.71
C ARG A 836 11.50 7.99 65.56
N ARG A 837 11.92 8.52 64.40
CA ARG A 837 13.34 8.58 63.94
C ARG A 837 13.53 9.27 62.56
N LYS A 838 14.76 9.72 62.27
CA LYS A 838 15.21 10.31 60.99
C LYS A 838 15.99 9.27 60.16
N LEU A 839 16.15 9.47 58.83
CA LEU A 839 17.43 9.58 58.08
C LEU A 839 17.25 9.48 56.55
N GLY A 840 18.19 10.06 55.76
CA GLY A 840 18.32 9.91 54.29
C GLY A 840 17.35 10.77 53.46
N SER A 841 17.70 11.65 52.52
CA SER A 841 18.92 11.94 51.73
C SER A 841 19.19 11.06 50.50
N ARG A 842 18.66 11.46 49.33
CA ARG A 842 19.48 11.94 48.18
C ARG A 842 18.62 12.55 47.06
N HIS A 843 19.22 13.41 46.25
CA HIS A 843 18.75 13.74 44.89
C HIS A 843 19.36 12.77 43.87
N GLY A 844 18.67 12.51 42.76
CA GLY A 844 19.18 11.74 41.63
C GLY A 844 18.20 11.74 40.46
N TRP A 845 18.67 12.12 39.26
CA TRP A 845 17.92 12.11 38.00
C TRP A 845 18.12 10.78 37.27
N GLY A 846 17.24 10.47 36.30
CA GLY A 846 17.66 9.69 35.11
C GLY A 846 16.90 8.38 34.84
N LEU A 847 15.93 8.49 33.92
CA LEU A 847 15.55 7.54 32.85
C LEU A 847 16.35 6.22 32.72
N GLY A 848 15.63 5.10 32.54
CA GLY A 848 16.20 3.87 31.95
C GLY A 848 15.39 2.59 32.14
N LEU A 849 14.52 2.24 31.19
CA LEU A 849 13.97 0.87 31.08
C LEU A 849 14.89 0.00 30.21
N ALA A 850 15.15 -1.24 30.64
CA ALA A 850 15.59 -2.33 29.76
C ALA A 850 15.18 -3.68 30.36
N ARG A 851 14.55 -4.56 29.58
CA ARG A 851 14.25 -5.95 29.99
C ARG A 851 14.20 -6.91 28.79
N GLY A 852 15.35 -7.54 28.50
CA GLY A 852 15.50 -8.62 27.51
C GLY A 852 15.49 -8.17 26.04
N GLY A 853 16.09 -8.94 25.12
CA GLY A 853 16.97 -10.09 25.35
C GLY A 853 17.10 -11.04 24.15
N SER A 854 18.34 -11.32 23.72
CA SER A 854 18.73 -12.21 22.60
C SER A 854 18.35 -11.70 21.20
N GLY A 855 19.19 -11.82 20.16
CA GLY A 855 20.58 -12.34 20.14
C GLY A 855 21.15 -12.47 18.72
N VAL A 856 22.29 -13.17 18.61
CA VAL A 856 23.07 -13.51 17.38
C VAL A 856 23.97 -12.38 16.84
N SER A 857 25.16 -12.78 16.38
CA SER A 857 26.33 -11.93 16.10
C SER A 857 26.80 -12.06 14.64
N GLN A 858 27.50 -11.03 14.12
CA GLN A 858 28.79 -11.09 13.39
C GLN A 858 29.15 -9.67 12.91
N SER A 859 30.08 -8.96 13.57
CA SER A 859 31.54 -8.95 13.32
C SER A 859 31.97 -8.44 11.93
N PHE A 860 32.51 -7.21 11.86
CA PHE A 860 33.97 -6.99 11.69
C PHE A 860 34.39 -5.52 11.90
N SER A 861 35.64 -5.33 12.32
CA SER A 861 36.43 -4.09 12.43
C SER A 861 37.91 -4.54 12.49
N PRO A 862 38.92 -3.78 11.99
CA PRO A 862 39.33 -2.48 12.51
C PRO A 862 39.64 -1.42 11.40
N GLY A 863 39.91 -0.15 11.72
CA GLY A 863 41.28 0.39 11.97
C GLY A 863 41.85 1.06 10.70
N ASP A 864 42.75 2.06 10.72
CA ASP A 864 43.46 2.76 11.81
C ASP A 864 43.86 4.19 11.31
N HIS A 865 44.47 5.02 12.15
CA HIS A 865 44.63 6.48 11.96
C HIS A 865 45.96 6.93 11.31
N LYS A 866 45.95 8.05 10.55
CA LYS A 866 47.01 9.10 10.57
C LYS A 866 46.74 10.38 9.77
N THR A 867 47.39 11.47 10.18
CA THR A 867 47.40 12.85 9.64
C THR A 867 48.76 13.51 9.94
N PRO A 868 49.13 14.70 9.42
CA PRO A 868 48.88 15.37 8.13
C PRO A 868 50.24 15.64 7.41
N PRO A 869 50.42 16.67 6.54
CA PRO A 869 50.71 18.04 7.01
C PRO A 869 50.15 19.18 6.13
N ARG A 870 50.49 20.45 6.46
CA ARG A 870 50.15 21.70 5.74
C ARG A 870 51.40 22.30 5.05
N LEU A 871 51.24 23.14 4.00
CA LEU A 871 51.62 24.58 3.98
C LEU A 871 51.76 25.25 2.57
N ARG A 872 51.17 26.46 2.45
CA ARG A 872 51.67 27.71 1.81
C ARG A 872 51.82 27.91 0.28
N LEU A 873 51.26 29.07 -0.14
CA LEU A 873 51.68 30.05 -1.17
C LEU A 873 51.63 29.63 -2.66
N ARG A 874 51.64 30.53 -3.66
CA ARG A 874 51.03 31.85 -3.96
C ARG A 874 51.72 32.40 -5.23
N SER A 875 50.97 32.63 -6.30
CA SER A 875 51.26 33.62 -7.35
C SER A 875 49.91 34.11 -7.90
N SER A 876 49.55 35.39 -8.07
CA SER A 876 50.24 36.69 -8.19
C SER A 876 50.64 37.07 -9.63
N GLN A 877 50.29 38.33 -9.99
CA GLN A 877 50.60 39.12 -11.21
C GLN A 877 49.51 39.12 -12.32
N ILE A 878 49.12 40.23 -12.97
CA ILE A 878 49.40 41.69 -12.75
C ILE A 878 48.22 42.55 -13.32
N ASN A 879 48.14 43.84 -12.93
CA ASN A 879 47.09 44.84 -13.31
C ASN A 879 47.40 45.50 -14.70
N PRO A 880 46.87 46.70 -15.14
CA PRO A 880 45.79 47.60 -14.64
C PRO A 880 44.85 48.31 -15.67
N THR A 881 43.64 48.72 -15.18
CA THR A 881 42.92 50.04 -15.33
C THR A 881 42.63 50.72 -16.70
N VAL A 882 41.58 51.59 -16.71
CA VAL A 882 41.12 52.57 -17.75
C VAL A 882 40.23 51.92 -18.85
N LEU A 883 38.92 52.21 -19.07
CA LEU A 883 38.14 53.44 -19.39
C LEU A 883 38.38 53.96 -20.83
N TRP A 884 37.45 54.60 -21.56
CA TRP A 884 36.06 55.02 -21.30
C TRP A 884 35.29 55.15 -22.66
N GLU A 885 33.99 55.53 -22.64
CA GLU A 885 33.19 56.11 -23.75
C GLU A 885 32.91 55.23 -25.01
N GLY A 886 31.69 55.13 -25.58
CA GLY A 886 30.35 55.57 -25.13
C GLY A 886 29.24 55.42 -26.21
N GLN A 887 27.98 55.77 -25.86
CA GLN A 887 26.80 55.99 -26.74
C GLN A 887 26.13 54.77 -27.46
N ARG A 888 24.82 54.72 -27.78
CA ARG A 888 23.59 55.47 -27.38
C ARG A 888 22.31 54.75 -27.92
N GLY A 889 21.14 54.89 -27.26
CA GLY A 889 19.79 54.57 -27.78
C GLY A 889 19.01 53.57 -26.89
N GLU A 890 18.09 53.94 -25.99
CA GLU A 890 16.73 54.56 -26.15
C GLU A 890 15.67 53.54 -26.66
N ILE A 891 14.83 52.91 -25.80
CA ILE A 891 13.70 53.37 -24.95
C ILE A 891 12.33 53.19 -25.65
N ASN A 892 11.45 52.31 -25.12
CA ASN A 892 10.02 52.56 -24.78
C ASN A 892 9.17 51.28 -24.53
N THR A 893 8.51 51.21 -23.35
CA THR A 893 7.16 50.59 -23.10
C THR A 893 6.98 49.05 -23.31
N PRO A 894 5.92 48.36 -22.78
CA PRO A 894 4.60 48.90 -22.40
C PRO A 894 3.85 48.32 -21.15
N GLN A 895 2.69 48.94 -20.89
CA GLN A 895 1.43 48.37 -20.36
C GLN A 895 1.40 47.79 -18.93
N THR A 896 0.89 48.54 -17.93
CA THR A 896 -0.52 48.85 -17.58
C THR A 896 -1.16 47.82 -16.64
N ALA A 897 -1.50 48.27 -15.44
CA ALA A 897 -2.49 47.67 -14.57
C ALA A 897 -3.50 48.76 -14.19
N ASP A 898 -4.79 48.45 -14.28
CA ASP A 898 -5.90 49.31 -13.86
C ASP A 898 -6.97 48.46 -13.17
N ALA A 899 -7.63 49.08 -12.20
CA ALA A 899 -8.87 48.64 -11.54
C ALA A 899 -9.94 49.75 -11.83
N PRO A 900 -11.05 49.96 -11.10
CA PRO A 900 -11.67 49.19 -10.01
C PRO A 900 -13.23 49.11 -10.08
N LEU A 901 -13.89 48.71 -8.98
CA LEU A 901 -15.31 49.04 -8.61
C LEU A 901 -16.43 48.43 -9.50
N SER A 902 -17.71 48.30 -9.08
CA SER A 902 -18.40 48.35 -7.78
C SER A 902 -19.83 47.78 -7.92
N SER A 903 -20.42 47.29 -6.80
CA SER A 903 -21.86 47.24 -6.40
C SER A 903 -22.13 45.89 -5.69
N GLN A 904 -22.58 45.76 -4.43
CA GLN A 904 -23.46 46.53 -3.51
C GLN A 904 -24.87 45.93 -3.41
N GLU A 905 -25.13 45.23 -2.30
CA GLU A 905 -26.37 45.06 -1.51
C GLU A 905 -26.06 43.94 -0.49
N SER A 906 -25.86 44.20 0.81
CA SER A 906 -26.77 44.64 1.88
C SER A 906 -27.47 43.49 2.61
N VAL A 907 -27.01 43.24 3.85
CA VAL A 907 -27.81 42.97 5.07
C VAL A 907 -28.98 41.97 4.98
N GLU A 908 -28.85 40.86 5.70
CA GLU A 908 -29.84 40.49 6.75
C GLU A 908 -29.22 39.48 7.75
N GLU A 909 -29.65 39.58 9.01
CA GLU A 909 -29.27 38.70 10.13
C GLU A 909 -30.52 38.03 10.73
N GLU A 910 -30.26 37.00 11.54
CA GLU A 910 -31.13 36.42 12.58
C GLU A 910 -32.28 35.44 12.28
N GLU A 911 -32.32 34.46 13.21
CA GLU A 911 -33.42 33.63 13.72
C GLU A 911 -34.38 32.85 12.80
N GLY A 912 -34.23 31.52 12.83
CA GLY A 912 -35.25 30.55 12.40
C GLY A 912 -35.35 29.35 13.35
N ARG A 913 -36.12 29.48 14.45
CA ARG A 913 -36.55 28.35 15.30
C ARG A 913 -38.06 28.13 15.16
N GLY A 914 -38.46 26.90 14.87
CA GLY A 914 -39.84 26.43 14.77
C GLY A 914 -39.83 25.04 14.10
N GLU A 915 -39.91 23.96 14.87
CA GLU A 915 -41.18 23.29 15.19
C GLU A 915 -41.96 22.85 13.93
N VAL A 916 -41.83 21.55 13.61
CA VAL A 916 -42.66 20.88 12.61
C VAL A 916 -43.48 19.82 13.31
N GLU A 917 -44.80 20.01 13.36
CA GLU A 917 -45.75 18.98 13.76
C GLU A 917 -46.87 18.87 12.71
N LYS A 918 -47.33 17.62 12.50
CA LYS A 918 -48.58 17.22 11.81
C LYS A 918 -48.75 17.52 10.31
N VAL A 919 -48.64 16.42 9.54
CA VAL A 919 -49.73 15.83 8.74
C VAL A 919 -50.52 16.75 7.80
N LEU A 920 -50.31 16.54 6.50
CA LEU A 920 -51.32 15.88 5.64
C LEU A 920 -50.65 15.08 4.51
#